data_AF-A0A918FFB6-F1
#
_entry.id   AF-A0A918FFB6-F1
#
_cell.length_a   1.000
_cell.length_b   1.000
_cell.length_c   1.000
_cell.angle_alpha   90.00
_cell.angle_beta   90.00
_cell.angle_gamma   90.00
#
_symmetry.space_group_name_H-M   'P 1'
#
loop_
_entity.id
_entity.type
_entity.pdbx_description
1 polymer ?
#
loop_
_entity_poly.entity_id
_entity_poly.type
_entity_poly.pdbx_seq_one_letter_code
_entity_poly.pdbx_strand_id
1 'polypeptide(L)'
;MTDTRHALIIANDRYDDQGLKKLKAPAQDAAALADVLHDPQIGDFEVEVVRNEPAHVMSRRIQTFFNDRRRDDTLVLHFSCHGLKSESGELYFAARDTDPRLLDATAVPAQFVRRCMARTRARSTVLFLDCCYGGAFSRGSSSVRAAGDVNVLESFTGEKPAGGRGWAVITASNSMEYAFEGPELAENCAPRPSVFTHAVVQGLETGEADLDADGEVSLDDLYDYVFDHVREQNPNQTPSRTVEMQGDLHLAHSRRGRIKIVKVPSPPSLTAAVHSDNAFTRQGAVVELRARLHDESVDIAEGARQDLEEVARNDIRQIADQACRALREIRPTPSPDHLDFGLLPQGSTPQQQSVTLSGPPLARHCLAQSTQSWLRVEPSENGVNVRVETHAEGHLSGDIVLKGVADDAVVHVEAVVAPAREPEPEVREPVAPEPVPPESHVPAPERPEPHVPAPERPEPHVPAPERPESHVPEPGVTEPVVPEPPAQPPPRTEPDTVLVRPAPSPTPPAVPPRIIEEPAARRTPRRRAAATAATGSLRAPALATAALALAVTAVVMVVITAQLAVEAVDGRLDSPGTELRHHAQAAGVIAPLATALLTAAAALVPAALARHELSARPGRCTPAAKSATETLISVTKGLAIPALVLATLAAVAYLVTRGF
;
A
#
# COMPACT_ATOMS: atom_id res chain seq x y z
N MET A 1 25.56 17.13 -15.12
CA MET A 1 24.92 17.15 -16.46
C MET A 1 23.45 16.83 -16.23
N THR A 2 22.54 17.28 -17.08
CA THR A 2 21.11 16.99 -16.89
C THR A 2 20.77 15.66 -17.53
N ASP A 3 20.37 14.71 -16.70
CA ASP A 3 19.71 13.47 -17.10
C ASP A 3 18.32 13.83 -17.64
N THR A 4 17.86 13.22 -18.74
CA THR A 4 16.57 13.61 -19.35
C THR A 4 15.56 12.48 -19.35
N ARG A 5 14.33 12.77 -18.95
CA ARG A 5 13.26 11.78 -18.79
C ARG A 5 12.28 11.92 -19.97
N HIS A 6 12.05 10.83 -20.71
CA HIS A 6 11.21 10.82 -21.92
C HIS A 6 10.08 9.80 -21.76
N ALA A 7 8.84 10.20 -22.02
CA ALA A 7 7.69 9.31 -22.01
C ALA A 7 6.99 9.28 -23.39
N LEU A 8 6.61 8.10 -23.86
CA LEU A 8 5.77 7.91 -25.04
C LEU A 8 4.56 7.06 -24.66
N ILE A 9 3.36 7.63 -24.81
CA ILE A 9 2.09 6.97 -24.48
C ILE A 9 1.34 6.68 -25.78
N ILE A 10 0.97 5.41 -26.00
CA ILE A 10 0.33 4.93 -27.22
C ILE A 10 -1.05 4.38 -26.90
N ALA A 11 -2.10 5.09 -27.32
CA ALA A 11 -3.48 4.82 -26.89
C ALA A 11 -4.45 4.71 -28.07
N ASN A 12 -5.03 3.52 -28.27
CA ASN A 12 -5.96 3.26 -29.38
C ASN A 12 -7.35 2.89 -28.84
N ASP A 13 -8.24 3.89 -28.75
CA ASP A 13 -9.65 3.66 -28.43
C ASP A 13 -10.47 3.20 -29.65
N ARG A 14 -10.00 3.44 -30.87
CA ARG A 14 -10.74 3.22 -32.12
C ARG A 14 -9.97 2.35 -33.11
N TYR A 15 -10.72 1.53 -33.84
CA TYR A 15 -10.23 0.60 -34.84
C TYR A 15 -11.15 0.70 -36.07
N ASP A 16 -10.56 0.63 -37.27
CA ASP A 16 -11.28 0.71 -38.53
C ASP A 16 -11.95 -0.66 -38.86
N ASP A 17 -11.34 -1.78 -38.44
CA ASP A 17 -11.93 -3.13 -38.54
C ASP A 17 -13.04 -3.40 -37.51
N GLN A 18 -14.11 -4.03 -37.98
CA GLN A 18 -15.34 -4.28 -37.20
C GLN A 18 -15.25 -5.52 -36.26
N GLY A 19 -14.18 -6.30 -36.32
CA GLY A 19 -13.87 -7.36 -35.36
C GLY A 19 -13.19 -6.85 -34.09
N LEU A 20 -12.53 -5.69 -34.15
CA LEU A 20 -11.88 -5.05 -33.01
C LEU A 20 -12.88 -4.11 -32.29
N LYS A 21 -13.30 -4.50 -31.08
CA LYS A 21 -14.19 -3.67 -30.26
C LYS A 21 -13.55 -2.32 -29.95
N LYS A 22 -14.33 -1.23 -30.09
CA LYS A 22 -13.93 0.10 -29.58
C LYS A 22 -13.71 0.02 -28.05
N LEU A 23 -12.56 0.48 -27.57
CA LEU A 23 -12.26 0.58 -26.14
C LEU A 23 -12.82 1.91 -25.56
N LYS A 24 -13.12 1.94 -24.27
CA LYS A 24 -13.64 3.14 -23.57
C LYS A 24 -12.55 3.91 -22.84
N ALA A 25 -11.66 3.20 -22.16
CA ALA A 25 -10.68 3.75 -21.21
C ALA A 25 -9.42 4.43 -21.81
N PRO A 26 -8.76 3.90 -22.88
CA PRO A 26 -7.41 4.33 -23.29
C PRO A 26 -7.23 5.84 -23.52
N ALA A 27 -8.28 6.51 -23.97
CA ALA A 27 -8.27 7.95 -24.25
C ALA A 27 -8.25 8.85 -23.00
N GLN A 28 -8.76 8.35 -21.87
CA GLN A 28 -8.75 9.03 -20.58
C GLN A 28 -7.53 8.60 -19.76
N ASP A 29 -7.23 7.31 -19.75
CA ASP A 29 -6.05 6.73 -19.11
C ASP A 29 -4.76 7.40 -19.59
N ALA A 30 -4.62 7.58 -20.91
CA ALA A 30 -3.47 8.23 -21.52
C ALA A 30 -3.39 9.74 -21.27
N ALA A 31 -4.51 10.41 -20.96
CA ALA A 31 -4.49 11.82 -20.59
C ALA A 31 -4.00 11.97 -19.14
N ALA A 32 -4.63 11.26 -18.20
CA ALA A 32 -4.24 11.32 -16.80
C ALA A 32 -2.80 10.82 -16.56
N LEU A 33 -2.35 9.78 -17.29
CA LEU A 33 -0.96 9.34 -17.24
C LEU A 33 0.00 10.37 -17.88
N ALA A 34 -0.42 11.11 -18.91
CA ALA A 34 0.40 12.18 -19.47
C ALA A 34 0.53 13.35 -18.50
N ASP A 35 -0.57 13.76 -17.86
CA ASP A 35 -0.58 14.86 -16.89
C ASP A 35 0.36 14.56 -15.70
N VAL A 36 0.25 13.36 -15.10
CA VAL A 36 1.06 12.95 -13.95
C VAL A 36 2.54 12.70 -14.32
N LEU A 37 2.84 12.16 -15.51
CA LEU A 37 4.23 12.01 -15.97
C LEU A 37 4.84 13.36 -16.38
N HIS A 38 4.06 14.33 -16.83
CA HIS A 38 4.58 15.64 -17.23
C HIS A 38 4.82 16.58 -16.03
N ASP A 39 4.10 16.40 -14.92
CA ASP A 39 4.20 17.25 -13.73
C ASP A 39 5.65 17.25 -13.17
N PRO A 40 6.36 18.39 -13.10
CA PRO A 40 7.74 18.47 -12.60
C PRO A 40 7.90 18.14 -11.10
N GLN A 41 6.81 18.02 -10.34
CA GLN A 41 6.83 17.56 -8.94
C GLN A 41 6.55 16.06 -8.79
N ILE A 42 6.27 15.35 -9.89
CA ILE A 42 6.03 13.90 -9.90
C ILE A 42 6.92 13.27 -10.98
N GLY A 43 6.57 13.42 -12.25
CA GLY A 43 7.23 12.73 -13.35
C GLY A 43 8.40 13.48 -14.00
N ASP A 44 8.34 14.80 -14.17
CA ASP A 44 9.36 15.56 -14.93
C ASP A 44 9.74 14.94 -16.30
N PHE A 45 8.77 14.32 -17.00
CA PHE A 45 8.98 13.73 -18.32
C PHE A 45 8.61 14.71 -19.46
N GLU A 46 9.41 14.68 -20.52
CA GLU A 46 8.97 15.10 -21.85
C GLU A 46 8.03 14.03 -22.41
N VAL A 47 6.71 14.30 -22.40
CA VAL A 47 5.66 13.33 -22.77
C VAL A 47 5.18 13.54 -24.21
N GLU A 48 5.26 12.50 -25.05
CA GLU A 48 4.56 12.41 -26.33
C GLU A 48 3.35 11.45 -26.24
N VAL A 49 2.18 11.88 -26.69
CA VAL A 49 0.97 11.03 -26.76
C VAL A 49 0.59 10.75 -28.22
N VAL A 50 0.53 9.48 -28.59
CA VAL A 50 0.17 8.98 -29.93
C VAL A 50 -1.16 8.25 -29.84
N ARG A 51 -2.22 8.84 -30.39
CA ARG A 51 -3.61 8.35 -30.19
C ARG A 51 -4.34 8.03 -31.49
N ASN A 52 -4.88 6.81 -31.60
CA ASN A 52 -5.62 6.31 -32.77
C ASN A 52 -4.88 6.48 -34.10
N GLU A 53 -3.56 6.33 -34.09
CA GLU A 53 -2.73 6.47 -35.29
C GLU A 53 -2.56 5.11 -36.02
N PRO A 54 -2.21 5.12 -37.32
CA PRO A 54 -1.96 3.91 -38.07
C PRO A 54 -0.60 3.28 -37.73
N ALA A 55 -0.44 1.98 -37.98
CA ALA A 55 0.72 1.19 -37.54
C ALA A 55 2.07 1.75 -38.00
N HIS A 56 2.11 2.37 -39.19
CA HIS A 56 3.32 2.99 -39.73
C HIS A 56 3.72 4.28 -39.00
N VAL A 57 2.76 5.05 -38.48
CA VAL A 57 3.03 6.23 -37.63
C VAL A 57 3.48 5.77 -36.25
N MET A 58 2.76 4.82 -35.62
CA MET A 58 3.16 4.23 -34.33
C MET A 58 4.60 3.68 -34.39
N SER A 59 4.92 2.87 -35.41
CA SER A 59 6.25 2.30 -35.59
C SER A 59 7.33 3.38 -35.71
N ARG A 60 7.08 4.45 -36.48
CA ARG A 60 8.01 5.57 -36.65
C ARG A 60 8.21 6.33 -35.33
N ARG A 61 7.16 6.55 -34.54
CA ARG A 61 7.22 7.21 -33.23
C ARG A 61 8.05 6.39 -32.24
N ILE A 62 7.74 5.10 -32.08
CA ILE A 62 8.50 4.15 -31.25
C ILE A 62 9.98 4.14 -31.63
N GLN A 63 10.32 4.08 -32.92
CA GLN A 63 11.72 4.11 -33.35
C GLN A 63 12.41 5.44 -33.05
N THR A 64 11.70 6.57 -33.20
CA THR A 64 12.24 7.91 -32.91
C THR A 64 12.47 8.12 -31.40
N PHE A 65 11.59 7.58 -30.57
CA PHE A 65 11.68 7.60 -29.11
C PHE A 65 12.91 6.87 -28.56
N PHE A 66 13.27 5.71 -29.14
CA PHE A 66 14.47 4.96 -28.72
C PHE A 66 15.78 5.40 -29.41
N ASN A 67 15.72 6.31 -30.39
CA ASN A 67 16.90 6.85 -31.07
C ASN A 67 17.55 8.00 -30.28
N ASP A 68 18.84 8.23 -30.53
CA ASP A 68 19.65 9.39 -30.11
C ASP A 68 19.70 9.72 -28.60
N ARG A 69 19.18 8.83 -27.75
CA ARG A 69 19.26 8.92 -26.28
C ARG A 69 20.69 8.76 -25.75
N ARG A 70 20.92 9.29 -24.55
CA ARG A 70 22.15 9.20 -23.75
C ARG A 70 22.12 7.92 -22.91
N ARG A 71 23.11 7.74 -22.02
CA ARG A 71 23.15 6.57 -21.12
C ARG A 71 22.27 6.74 -19.90
N ASP A 72 22.15 7.98 -19.46
CA ASP A 72 21.61 8.35 -18.15
C ASP A 72 20.19 8.92 -18.29
N ASP A 73 19.67 8.96 -19.53
CA ASP A 73 18.26 9.22 -19.83
C ASP A 73 17.36 8.07 -19.34
N THR A 74 16.18 8.42 -18.82
CA THR A 74 15.13 7.46 -18.41
C THR A 74 13.99 7.47 -19.41
N LEU A 75 13.61 6.30 -19.92
CA LEU A 75 12.57 6.13 -20.94
C LEU A 75 11.36 5.37 -20.39
N VAL A 76 10.15 5.92 -20.56
CA VAL A 76 8.88 5.25 -20.28
C VAL A 76 8.08 5.08 -21.57
N LEU A 77 7.69 3.86 -21.90
CA LEU A 77 6.79 3.56 -23.01
C LEU A 77 5.52 2.89 -22.46
N HIS A 78 4.35 3.43 -22.79
CA HIS A 78 3.05 2.88 -22.39
C HIS A 78 2.23 2.50 -23.63
N PHE A 79 1.58 1.34 -23.59
CA PHE A 79 0.58 0.93 -24.57
C PHE A 79 -0.76 0.67 -23.88
N SER A 80 -1.83 1.25 -24.42
CA SER A 80 -3.22 0.92 -24.11
C SER A 80 -3.99 0.67 -25.41
N CYS A 81 -4.08 -0.60 -25.80
CA CYS A 81 -4.62 -1.05 -27.09
C CYS A 81 -5.00 -2.55 -27.03
N HIS A 82 -5.55 -3.12 -28.12
CA HIS A 82 -5.71 -4.58 -28.21
C HIS A 82 -4.37 -5.29 -28.42
N GLY A 83 -4.14 -6.36 -27.65
CA GLY A 83 -3.03 -7.27 -27.85
C GLY A 83 -3.46 -8.48 -28.68
N LEU A 84 -2.95 -8.60 -29.91
CA LEU A 84 -3.30 -9.65 -30.86
C LEU A 84 -2.16 -10.67 -31.01
N LYS A 85 -2.48 -11.94 -31.23
CA LYS A 85 -1.49 -12.97 -31.55
C LYS A 85 -1.72 -13.57 -32.94
N SER A 86 -0.64 -13.80 -33.67
CA SER A 86 -0.64 -14.57 -34.92
C SER A 86 -0.83 -16.07 -34.66
N GLU A 87 -1.03 -16.86 -35.73
CA GLU A 87 -1.04 -18.33 -35.65
C GLU A 87 0.32 -18.91 -35.20
N SER A 88 1.43 -18.19 -35.45
CA SER A 88 2.76 -18.49 -34.92
C SER A 88 2.94 -18.17 -33.42
N GLY A 89 1.93 -17.56 -32.77
CA GLY A 89 1.96 -17.16 -31.36
C GLY A 89 2.66 -15.84 -31.06
N GLU A 90 3.12 -15.13 -32.09
CA GLU A 90 3.83 -13.85 -31.98
C GLU A 90 2.86 -12.72 -31.61
N LEU A 91 3.29 -11.83 -30.70
CA LEU A 91 2.47 -10.73 -30.18
C LEU A 91 2.55 -9.47 -31.04
N TYR A 92 1.40 -8.86 -31.29
CA TYR A 92 1.19 -7.62 -32.03
C TYR A 92 0.34 -6.64 -31.21
N PHE A 93 0.70 -5.36 -31.25
CA PHE A 93 -0.09 -4.25 -30.71
C PHE A 93 -0.95 -3.64 -31.82
N ALA A 94 -2.27 -3.59 -31.61
CA ALA A 94 -3.20 -3.11 -32.61
C ALA A 94 -3.13 -1.57 -32.79
N ALA A 95 -3.01 -1.15 -34.04
CA ALA A 95 -3.16 0.23 -34.52
C ALA A 95 -4.60 0.50 -34.97
N ARG A 96 -4.94 1.75 -35.28
CA ARG A 96 -6.28 2.08 -35.80
C ARG A 96 -6.61 1.30 -37.09
N ASP A 97 -5.62 1.15 -37.97
CA ASP A 97 -5.74 0.51 -39.29
C ASP A 97 -5.48 -1.00 -39.28
N THR A 98 -5.42 -1.65 -38.11
CA THR A 98 -5.16 -3.10 -38.02
C THR A 98 -6.28 -3.95 -38.60
N ASP A 99 -5.93 -4.76 -39.61
CA ASP A 99 -6.72 -5.89 -40.08
C ASP A 99 -6.17 -7.17 -39.41
N PRO A 100 -6.97 -7.90 -38.60
CA PRO A 100 -6.52 -9.13 -37.93
C PRO A 100 -6.01 -10.25 -38.87
N ARG A 101 -6.24 -10.13 -40.18
CA ARG A 101 -5.76 -11.06 -41.22
C ARG A 101 -4.39 -10.66 -41.80
N LEU A 102 -3.91 -9.46 -41.50
CA LEU A 102 -2.71 -8.83 -42.07
C LEU A 102 -1.85 -8.17 -40.98
N LEU A 103 -1.68 -8.83 -39.84
CA LEU A 103 -0.98 -8.30 -38.65
C LEU A 103 0.41 -7.75 -38.98
N ASP A 104 1.23 -8.51 -39.71
CA ASP A 104 2.59 -8.15 -40.13
C ASP A 104 2.69 -6.81 -40.88
N ALA A 105 1.61 -6.39 -41.53
CA ALA A 105 1.53 -5.18 -42.36
C ALA A 105 0.73 -4.04 -41.74
N THR A 106 -0.14 -4.33 -40.75
CA THR A 106 -1.15 -3.40 -40.22
C THR A 106 -1.18 -3.29 -38.69
N ALA A 107 -0.31 -4.00 -37.97
CA ALA A 107 -0.13 -3.91 -36.52
C ALA A 107 1.37 -3.76 -36.18
N VAL A 108 1.68 -3.44 -34.92
CA VAL A 108 3.09 -3.26 -34.48
C VAL A 108 3.56 -4.50 -33.72
N PRO A 109 4.47 -5.34 -34.27
CA PRO A 109 4.96 -6.53 -33.57
C PRO A 109 5.75 -6.18 -32.31
N ALA A 110 5.53 -6.91 -31.21
CA ALA A 110 6.28 -6.76 -29.97
C ALA A 110 7.79 -6.97 -30.18
N GLN A 111 8.19 -7.84 -31.12
CA GLN A 111 9.58 -8.03 -31.52
C GLN A 111 10.21 -6.78 -32.18
N PHE A 112 9.43 -5.88 -32.78
CA PHE A 112 9.94 -4.58 -33.24
C PHE A 112 10.20 -3.65 -32.05
N VAL A 113 9.28 -3.57 -31.07
CA VAL A 113 9.47 -2.81 -29.84
C VAL A 113 10.70 -3.31 -29.06
N ARG A 114 10.81 -4.63 -28.84
CA ARG A 114 11.98 -5.28 -28.22
C ARG A 114 13.29 -4.93 -28.94
N ARG A 115 13.31 -4.92 -30.27
CA ARG A 115 14.50 -4.53 -31.06
C ARG A 115 14.84 -3.05 -30.95
N CYS A 116 13.87 -2.17 -30.70
CA CYS A 116 14.14 -0.75 -30.45
C CYS A 116 14.70 -0.55 -29.02
N MET A 117 14.06 -1.13 -28.01
CA MET A 117 14.57 -1.16 -26.62
C MET A 117 15.99 -1.73 -26.56
N ALA A 118 16.24 -2.89 -27.18
CA ALA A 118 17.57 -3.52 -27.18
C ALA A 118 18.65 -2.70 -27.92
N ARG A 119 18.28 -1.69 -28.71
CA ARG A 119 19.19 -0.79 -29.44
C ARG A 119 19.37 0.59 -28.78
N THR A 120 18.55 0.95 -27.79
CA THR A 120 18.73 2.24 -27.09
C THR A 120 20.06 2.30 -26.36
N ARG A 121 20.55 3.52 -26.15
CA ARG A 121 21.72 3.80 -25.30
C ARG A 121 21.34 4.02 -23.84
N ALA A 122 20.08 4.36 -23.57
CA ALA A 122 19.54 4.55 -22.23
C ALA A 122 19.76 3.30 -21.38
N ARG A 123 20.11 3.50 -20.11
CA ARG A 123 20.26 2.43 -19.12
C ARG A 123 18.98 2.16 -18.33
N SER A 124 17.98 3.03 -18.47
CA SER A 124 16.72 2.99 -17.74
C SER A 124 15.59 3.02 -18.76
N THR A 125 14.87 1.90 -18.92
CA THR A 125 13.74 1.80 -19.85
C THR A 125 12.62 0.96 -19.26
N VAL A 126 11.43 1.54 -19.08
CA VAL A 126 10.24 0.86 -18.57
C VAL A 126 9.18 0.80 -19.66
N LEU A 127 8.58 -0.38 -19.83
CA LEU A 127 7.49 -0.64 -20.75
C LEU A 127 6.25 -1.09 -19.99
N PHE A 128 5.21 -0.25 -19.98
CA PHE A 128 3.89 -0.57 -19.43
C PHE A 128 2.97 -1.10 -20.54
N LEU A 129 2.42 -2.29 -20.34
CA LEU A 129 1.52 -2.95 -21.30
C LEU A 129 0.11 -3.13 -20.69
N ASP A 130 -0.72 -2.10 -20.84
CA ASP A 130 -2.14 -2.10 -20.50
C ASP A 130 -3.00 -2.56 -21.69
N CYS A 131 -2.62 -3.71 -22.24
CA CYS A 131 -3.25 -4.26 -23.44
C CYS A 131 -4.25 -5.36 -23.08
N CYS A 132 -5.48 -5.26 -23.59
CA CYS A 132 -6.45 -6.34 -23.48
C CYS A 132 -6.06 -7.47 -24.44
N TYR A 133 -5.60 -8.61 -23.92
CA TYR A 133 -5.30 -9.82 -24.71
C TYR A 133 -6.55 -10.67 -24.98
N GLY A 134 -7.68 -10.00 -25.28
CA GLY A 134 -8.92 -10.67 -25.67
C GLY A 134 -8.80 -11.24 -27.08
N GLY A 135 -8.59 -12.56 -27.19
CA GLY A 135 -8.35 -13.24 -28.47
C GLY A 135 -9.40 -12.91 -29.54
N ALA A 136 -9.02 -12.10 -30.53
CA ALA A 136 -9.93 -11.45 -31.47
C ALA A 136 -10.45 -12.37 -32.59
N PHE A 137 -11.12 -13.47 -32.23
CA PHE A 137 -11.80 -14.36 -33.17
C PHE A 137 -13.30 -14.42 -32.86
N SER A 138 -14.10 -13.69 -33.63
CA SER A 138 -15.56 -13.77 -33.58
C SER A 138 -16.22 -13.51 -34.94
N ARG A 139 -15.95 -14.40 -35.91
CA ARG A 139 -16.85 -14.76 -37.02
C ARG A 139 -16.37 -16.02 -37.75
N GLY A 140 -17.09 -17.14 -37.56
CA GLY A 140 -17.25 -18.17 -38.60
C GLY A 140 -16.22 -19.30 -38.75
N SER A 141 -15.05 -19.29 -38.10
CA SER A 141 -14.09 -20.41 -38.18
C SER A 141 -13.90 -21.14 -36.85
N SER A 142 -14.16 -22.45 -36.82
CA SER A 142 -14.16 -23.28 -35.62
C SER A 142 -12.90 -24.15 -35.48
N SER A 143 -11.70 -23.58 -35.65
CA SER A 143 -10.46 -24.37 -35.65
C SER A 143 -9.17 -23.64 -35.20
N VAL A 144 -9.20 -22.83 -34.14
CA VAL A 144 -7.97 -22.40 -33.43
C VAL A 144 -8.04 -22.77 -31.94
N ARG A 145 -7.82 -24.05 -31.65
CA ARG A 145 -7.38 -24.49 -30.31
C ARG A 145 -5.84 -24.45 -30.27
N ALA A 146 -5.28 -23.26 -30.24
CA ALA A 146 -3.86 -23.08 -29.94
C ALA A 146 -3.64 -23.40 -28.44
N ALA A 147 -3.20 -24.62 -28.15
CA ALA A 147 -3.02 -25.09 -26.78
C ALA A 147 -1.66 -24.63 -26.22
N GLY A 148 -1.64 -23.49 -25.53
CA GLY A 148 -0.47 -23.00 -24.80
C GLY A 148 -0.69 -21.64 -24.13
N ASP A 149 -0.53 -21.58 -22.80
CA ASP A 149 -0.38 -20.34 -22.04
C ASP A 149 1.00 -19.72 -22.33
N VAL A 150 1.15 -19.13 -23.52
CA VAL A 150 2.34 -18.33 -23.88
C VAL A 150 2.22 -16.97 -23.19
N ASN A 151 3.03 -16.74 -22.16
CA ASN A 151 2.99 -15.53 -21.35
C ASN A 151 3.45 -14.32 -22.19
N VAL A 152 2.81 -13.16 -22.02
CA VAL A 152 3.15 -11.90 -22.69
C VAL A 152 4.64 -11.57 -22.55
N LEU A 153 5.20 -11.81 -21.36
CA LEU A 153 6.59 -11.51 -21.01
C LEU A 153 7.61 -12.36 -21.80
N GLU A 154 7.23 -13.55 -22.30
CA GLU A 154 8.10 -14.37 -23.15
C GLU A 154 8.44 -13.69 -24.48
N SER A 155 7.56 -12.79 -24.96
CA SER A 155 7.83 -11.94 -26.12
C SER A 155 9.00 -10.97 -25.89
N PHE A 156 9.42 -10.75 -24.65
CA PHE A 156 10.49 -9.84 -24.26
C PHE A 156 11.73 -10.54 -23.68
N THR A 157 11.62 -11.73 -23.09
CA THR A 157 12.75 -12.45 -22.46
C THR A 157 13.61 -13.32 -23.40
N GLY A 158 13.09 -13.72 -24.56
CA GLY A 158 13.67 -14.83 -25.34
C GLY A 158 15.09 -14.67 -25.90
N GLU A 159 15.66 -13.46 -25.94
CA GLU A 159 17.01 -13.19 -26.44
C GLU A 159 17.72 -12.13 -25.58
N LYS A 160 18.64 -12.54 -24.70
CA LYS A 160 19.43 -11.58 -23.89
C LYS A 160 20.35 -10.74 -24.79
N PRO A 161 20.22 -9.40 -24.81
CA PRO A 161 21.14 -8.55 -25.54
C PRO A 161 22.53 -8.58 -24.90
N ALA A 162 23.59 -8.66 -25.72
CA ALA A 162 24.95 -8.57 -25.20
C ALA A 162 25.21 -7.19 -24.55
N GLY A 163 25.67 -7.22 -23.29
CA GLY A 163 25.95 -6.05 -22.45
C GLY A 163 24.73 -5.56 -21.66
N GLY A 164 24.80 -5.63 -20.32
CA GLY A 164 23.69 -5.24 -19.43
C GLY A 164 23.20 -3.81 -19.69
N ARG A 165 21.91 -3.69 -20.03
CA ARG A 165 21.16 -2.44 -20.19
C ARG A 165 19.87 -2.60 -19.40
N GLY A 166 19.58 -1.66 -18.50
CA GLY A 166 18.45 -1.78 -17.59
C GLY A 166 17.12 -1.63 -18.32
N TRP A 167 16.31 -2.68 -18.28
CA TRP A 167 14.93 -2.62 -18.77
C TRP A 167 13.96 -3.32 -17.82
N ALA A 168 12.72 -2.84 -17.83
CA ALA A 168 11.58 -3.46 -17.17
C ALA A 168 10.37 -3.51 -18.11
N VAL A 169 9.60 -4.58 -18.03
CA VAL A 169 8.27 -4.71 -18.63
C VAL A 169 7.28 -5.02 -17.51
N ILE A 170 6.24 -4.21 -17.38
CA ILE A 170 5.12 -4.45 -16.46
C ILE A 170 3.86 -4.62 -17.30
N THR A 171 3.14 -5.72 -17.10
CA THR A 171 1.91 -6.06 -17.83
C THR A 171 0.69 -5.98 -16.93
N ALA A 172 -0.42 -5.50 -17.46
CA ALA A 172 -1.70 -5.40 -16.75
C ALA A 172 -2.36 -6.76 -16.45
N SER A 173 -1.92 -7.84 -17.10
CA SER A 173 -2.32 -9.23 -16.82
C SER A 173 -1.19 -10.21 -17.15
N ASN A 174 -1.26 -11.42 -16.57
CA ASN A 174 -0.27 -12.50 -16.69
C ASN A 174 -0.54 -13.47 -17.85
N SER A 175 -1.81 -13.67 -18.21
CA SER A 175 -2.29 -14.58 -19.27
C SER A 175 -3.37 -13.91 -20.12
N MET A 176 -3.74 -14.56 -21.23
CA MET A 176 -4.84 -14.13 -22.10
C MET A 176 -6.21 -14.48 -21.49
N GLU A 177 -6.49 -13.91 -20.32
CA GLU A 177 -7.81 -14.03 -19.71
C GLU A 177 -8.86 -13.38 -20.63
N TYR A 178 -9.96 -14.09 -20.87
CA TYR A 178 -11.07 -13.55 -21.65
C TYR A 178 -11.66 -12.36 -20.90
N ALA A 179 -11.43 -11.15 -21.42
CA ALA A 179 -12.03 -9.91 -20.95
C ALA A 179 -13.56 -9.94 -21.18
N PHE A 180 -14.26 -10.62 -20.27
CA PHE A 180 -15.71 -10.67 -20.19
C PHE A 180 -16.22 -9.36 -19.59
N GLU A 181 -16.11 -8.27 -20.36
CA GLU A 181 -17.06 -7.18 -20.24
C GLU A 181 -18.46 -7.78 -20.41
N GLY A 182 -19.20 -7.91 -19.30
CA GLY A 182 -20.55 -8.43 -19.31
C GLY A 182 -21.46 -7.54 -20.18
N PRO A 183 -22.43 -8.10 -20.90
CA PRO A 183 -23.29 -7.34 -21.81
C PRO A 183 -24.28 -6.39 -21.11
N GLU A 184 -24.24 -6.31 -19.78
CA GLU A 184 -25.16 -5.52 -18.94
C GLU A 184 -24.38 -4.52 -18.08
N LEU A 185 -24.02 -3.36 -18.64
CA LEU A 185 -23.67 -2.16 -17.86
C LEU A 185 -23.82 -0.88 -18.71
N ALA A 186 -25.06 -0.37 -18.73
CA ALA A 186 -25.53 0.99 -19.07
C ALA A 186 -24.81 1.78 -20.19
N GLU A 187 -25.57 2.13 -21.24
CA GLU A 187 -25.15 3.05 -22.32
C GLU A 187 -24.94 4.51 -21.86
N ASN A 188 -25.27 4.84 -20.60
CA ASN A 188 -25.28 6.22 -20.05
C ASN A 188 -24.31 6.46 -18.88
N CYS A 189 -23.36 5.56 -18.63
CA CYS A 189 -22.28 5.81 -17.65
C CYS A 189 -21.04 6.41 -18.33
N ALA A 190 -20.34 7.30 -17.61
CA ALA A 190 -19.03 7.81 -18.02
C ALA A 190 -18.05 6.64 -18.27
N PRO A 191 -17.06 6.79 -19.18
CA PRO A 191 -16.00 5.80 -19.34
C PRO A 191 -15.31 5.57 -18.00
N ARG A 192 -15.21 4.30 -17.59
CA ARG A 192 -14.36 3.89 -16.48
C ARG A 192 -12.92 3.76 -16.99
N PRO A 193 -11.91 4.22 -16.24
CA PRO A 193 -10.52 4.05 -16.60
C PRO A 193 -10.10 2.57 -16.49
N SER A 194 -8.96 2.20 -17.10
CA SER A 194 -8.40 0.85 -16.92
C SER A 194 -7.90 0.70 -15.49
N VAL A 195 -8.26 -0.40 -14.82
CA VAL A 195 -7.87 -0.69 -13.42
C VAL A 195 -6.35 -0.60 -13.24
N PHE A 196 -5.57 -1.02 -14.25
CA PHE A 196 -4.11 -0.97 -14.20
C PHE A 196 -3.55 0.45 -14.37
N THR A 197 -3.90 1.17 -15.44
CA THR A 197 -3.38 2.53 -15.63
C THR A 197 -3.96 3.50 -14.58
N HIS A 198 -5.17 3.27 -14.08
CA HIS A 198 -5.75 4.02 -12.96
C HIS A 198 -4.94 3.84 -11.67
N ALA A 199 -4.53 2.61 -11.33
CA ALA A 199 -3.67 2.36 -10.17
C ALA A 199 -2.29 3.02 -10.32
N VAL A 200 -1.68 2.97 -11.53
CA VAL A 200 -0.44 3.70 -11.82
C VAL A 200 -0.60 5.20 -11.61
N VAL A 201 -1.66 5.80 -12.19
CA VAL A 201 -1.96 7.24 -12.07
C VAL A 201 -2.20 7.63 -10.61
N GLN A 202 -3.09 6.92 -9.89
CA GLN A 202 -3.41 7.23 -8.50
C GLN A 202 -2.17 7.14 -7.61
N GLY A 203 -1.39 6.06 -7.72
CA GLY A 203 -0.21 5.84 -6.88
C GLY A 203 0.84 6.94 -7.03
N LEU A 204 1.03 7.44 -8.26
CA LEU A 204 1.94 8.53 -8.59
C LEU A 204 1.38 9.92 -8.20
N GLU A 205 0.08 10.18 -8.47
CA GLU A 205 -0.57 11.46 -8.16
C GLU A 205 -0.67 11.73 -6.65
N THR A 206 -1.01 10.70 -5.87
CA THR A 206 -1.20 10.78 -4.41
C THR A 206 0.08 10.55 -3.59
N GLY A 207 1.14 10.06 -4.24
CA GLY A 207 2.33 9.52 -3.56
C GLY A 207 2.07 8.23 -2.77
N GLU A 208 0.97 7.51 -3.01
CA GLU A 208 0.73 6.20 -2.37
C GLU A 208 1.64 5.08 -2.89
N ALA A 209 2.22 5.24 -4.08
CA ALA A 209 3.24 4.33 -4.61
C ALA A 209 4.62 4.52 -3.97
N ASP A 210 4.79 5.48 -3.05
CA ASP A 210 5.99 5.63 -2.23
C ASP A 210 5.81 4.81 -0.94
N LEU A 211 6.29 3.56 -0.97
CA LEU A 211 6.04 2.56 0.09
C LEU A 211 7.07 2.62 1.23
N ASP A 212 8.33 2.98 0.93
CA ASP A 212 9.40 3.20 1.92
C ASP A 212 9.43 4.64 2.48
N ALA A 213 8.73 5.58 1.82
CA ALA A 213 8.55 6.97 2.19
C ALA A 213 9.83 7.84 2.12
N ASP A 214 10.71 7.56 1.15
CA ASP A 214 11.90 8.38 0.89
C ASP A 214 11.73 9.58 -0.03
N GLY A 215 10.52 9.82 -0.52
CA GLY A 215 10.20 10.93 -1.42
C GLY A 215 10.41 10.59 -2.89
N GLU A 216 10.81 9.37 -3.21
CA GLU A 216 10.93 8.83 -4.56
C GLU A 216 10.02 7.62 -4.70
N VAL A 217 9.49 7.37 -5.90
CA VAL A 217 8.73 6.16 -6.24
C VAL A 217 9.63 5.28 -7.08
N SER A 218 10.12 4.16 -6.55
CA SER A 218 10.89 3.20 -7.34
C SER A 218 9.97 2.35 -8.25
N LEU A 219 10.59 1.68 -9.22
CA LEU A 219 9.95 0.68 -10.07
C LEU A 219 9.32 -0.46 -9.26
N ASP A 220 9.96 -0.86 -8.16
CA ASP A 220 9.51 -1.98 -7.34
C ASP A 220 8.34 -1.53 -6.44
N ASP A 221 8.40 -0.34 -5.82
CA ASP A 221 7.30 0.21 -5.02
C ASP A 221 6.05 0.46 -5.88
N LEU A 222 6.22 1.06 -7.07
CA LEU A 222 5.12 1.27 -8.02
C LEU A 222 4.51 -0.06 -8.46
N TYR A 223 5.32 -1.08 -8.72
CA TYR A 223 4.75 -2.38 -9.08
C TYR A 223 4.01 -3.01 -7.91
N ASP A 224 4.58 -3.00 -6.70
CA ASP A 224 3.98 -3.69 -5.55
C ASP A 224 2.66 -2.99 -5.16
N TYR A 225 2.61 -1.66 -5.17
CA TYR A 225 1.37 -0.87 -5.03
C TYR A 225 0.35 -1.20 -6.13
N VAL A 226 0.75 -1.18 -7.41
CA VAL A 226 -0.16 -1.47 -8.54
C VAL A 226 -0.61 -2.93 -8.53
N PHE A 227 0.22 -3.86 -8.07
CA PHE A 227 -0.15 -5.26 -7.93
C PHE A 227 -1.28 -5.40 -6.91
N ASP A 228 -1.10 -4.95 -5.67
CA ASP A 228 -2.12 -5.08 -4.64
C ASP A 228 -3.39 -4.29 -4.98
N HIS A 229 -3.27 -3.05 -5.44
CA HIS A 229 -4.42 -2.21 -5.82
C HIS A 229 -5.26 -2.82 -6.96
N VAL A 230 -4.62 -3.39 -7.98
CA VAL A 230 -5.33 -4.09 -9.07
C VAL A 230 -5.93 -5.42 -8.59
N ARG A 231 -5.28 -6.12 -7.65
CA ARG A 231 -5.80 -7.37 -7.06
C ARG A 231 -7.04 -7.11 -6.20
N GLU A 232 -7.09 -6.00 -5.47
CA GLU A 232 -8.24 -5.57 -4.67
C GLU A 232 -9.43 -5.16 -5.56
N GLN A 233 -9.21 -4.28 -6.55
CA GLN A 233 -10.27 -3.86 -7.46
C GLN A 233 -10.75 -4.98 -8.40
N ASN A 234 -9.85 -5.87 -8.84
CA ASN A 234 -10.15 -6.94 -9.79
C ASN A 234 -9.42 -8.26 -9.47
N PRO A 235 -10.02 -9.13 -8.64
CA PRO A 235 -9.45 -10.44 -8.24
C PRO A 235 -9.20 -11.45 -9.37
N ASN A 236 -9.54 -11.16 -10.63
CA ASN A 236 -9.14 -11.96 -11.80
C ASN A 236 -7.82 -11.41 -12.41
N GLN A 237 -7.82 -10.12 -12.78
CA GLN A 237 -6.68 -9.43 -13.40
C GLN A 237 -5.44 -9.41 -12.50
N THR A 238 -4.37 -10.08 -12.92
CA THR A 238 -3.13 -10.23 -12.13
C THR A 238 -1.95 -9.58 -12.85
N PRO A 239 -1.46 -8.41 -12.40
CA PRO A 239 -0.27 -7.78 -12.99
C PRO A 239 0.97 -8.68 -12.93
N SER A 240 1.96 -8.43 -13.79
CA SER A 240 3.23 -9.19 -13.78
C SER A 240 4.40 -8.36 -14.31
N ARG A 241 5.57 -8.45 -13.65
CA ARG A 241 6.81 -7.79 -14.09
C ARG A 241 7.85 -8.76 -14.63
N THR A 242 8.71 -8.25 -15.50
CA THR A 242 10.04 -8.80 -15.76
C THR A 242 11.04 -7.66 -15.80
N VAL A 243 12.18 -7.86 -15.14
CA VAL A 243 13.19 -6.84 -14.91
C VAL A 243 14.57 -7.43 -15.23
N GLU A 244 15.37 -6.70 -16.02
CA GLU A 244 16.78 -6.98 -16.27
C GLU A 244 17.55 -5.66 -16.14
N MET A 245 17.84 -5.25 -14.90
CA MET A 245 18.65 -4.07 -14.57
C MET A 245 19.57 -4.33 -13.37
N GLN A 246 20.39 -3.34 -13.02
CA GLN A 246 21.30 -3.37 -11.86
C GLN A 246 21.28 -2.01 -11.18
N GLY A 247 21.01 -1.99 -9.87
CA GLY A 247 20.65 -0.78 -9.14
C GLY A 247 19.19 -0.40 -9.34
N ASP A 248 18.75 0.53 -8.52
CA ASP A 248 17.34 0.89 -8.36
C ASP A 248 16.92 1.93 -9.41
N LEU A 249 15.67 1.84 -9.88
CA LEU A 249 15.13 2.75 -10.90
C LEU A 249 13.97 3.55 -10.34
N HIS A 250 14.23 4.85 -10.12
CA HIS A 250 13.22 5.79 -9.65
C HIS A 250 12.39 6.27 -10.84
N LEU A 251 11.06 6.19 -10.72
CA LEU A 251 10.11 6.55 -11.77
C LEU A 251 9.47 7.92 -11.54
N ALA A 252 9.22 8.32 -10.29
CA ALA A 252 8.69 9.64 -9.97
C ALA A 252 9.22 10.15 -8.62
N HIS A 253 9.02 11.43 -8.35
CA HIS A 253 9.08 12.00 -7.01
C HIS A 253 7.72 11.86 -6.32
N SER A 254 7.73 11.66 -5.02
CA SER A 254 6.53 11.61 -4.19
C SER A 254 6.18 13.01 -3.68
N ARG A 255 4.91 13.40 -3.82
CA ARG A 255 4.36 14.60 -3.19
C ARG A 255 4.16 14.45 -1.68
N ARG A 256 4.24 13.22 -1.14
CA ARG A 256 4.29 13.00 0.31
C ARG A 256 5.68 13.35 0.79
N GLY A 257 5.77 14.19 1.81
CA GLY A 257 7.07 14.66 2.33
C GLY A 257 7.93 13.48 2.81
N ARG A 258 9.23 13.52 2.49
CA ARG A 258 10.21 12.50 2.90
C ARG A 258 10.09 12.18 4.39
N ILE A 259 9.81 10.93 4.75
CA ILE A 259 10.03 10.47 6.13
C ILE A 259 11.54 10.32 6.38
N LYS A 260 12.31 9.91 5.37
CA LYS A 260 13.76 9.62 5.44
C LYS A 260 14.61 10.89 5.60
N ILE A 261 14.74 11.35 6.83
CA ILE A 261 15.55 12.50 7.23
C ILE A 261 17.05 12.23 6.99
N VAL A 262 17.77 13.24 6.49
CA VAL A 262 19.23 13.15 6.33
C VAL A 262 19.89 13.46 7.66
N LYS A 263 20.36 12.43 8.37
CA LYS A 263 20.97 12.61 9.69
C LYS A 263 22.22 13.48 9.67
N VAL A 264 22.30 14.45 10.59
CA VAL A 264 23.57 15.08 10.98
C VAL A 264 24.26 14.18 12.01
N PRO A 265 25.48 13.66 11.75
CA PRO A 265 26.19 12.84 12.73
C PRO A 265 26.48 13.60 14.03
N SER A 266 26.41 12.91 15.16
CA SER A 266 26.82 13.47 16.46
C SER A 266 28.26 14.01 16.41
N PRO A 267 28.58 15.07 17.19
CA PRO A 267 29.94 15.60 17.26
C PRO A 267 30.96 14.51 17.70
N PRO A 268 32.20 14.51 17.19
CA PRO A 268 33.18 13.45 17.49
C PRO A 268 33.45 13.24 18.99
N SER A 269 33.30 14.27 19.82
CA SER A 269 33.38 14.18 21.29
C SER A 269 32.23 13.38 21.90
N LEU A 270 31.01 13.49 21.35
CA LEU A 270 29.85 12.73 21.77
C LEU A 270 29.93 11.29 21.27
N THR A 271 30.32 11.08 20.01
CA THR A 271 30.58 9.72 19.48
C THR A 271 31.63 8.98 20.31
N ALA A 272 32.73 9.66 20.70
CA ALA A 272 33.73 9.09 21.59
C ALA A 272 33.23 8.84 23.02
N ALA A 273 32.28 9.65 23.51
CA ALA A 273 31.64 9.44 24.82
C ALA A 273 30.68 8.24 24.81
N VAL A 274 29.92 8.03 23.72
CA VAL A 274 29.08 6.83 23.49
C VAL A 274 29.93 5.56 23.45
N HIS A 275 31.10 5.59 22.82
CA HIS A 275 31.99 4.44 22.69
C HIS A 275 33.01 4.29 23.85
N SER A 276 32.84 5.03 24.95
CA SER A 276 33.77 5.00 26.08
C SER A 276 33.63 3.71 26.92
N ASP A 277 34.73 3.08 27.30
CA ASP A 277 34.73 1.95 28.26
C ASP A 277 34.03 2.31 29.60
N ASN A 278 34.12 3.58 30.01
CA ASN A 278 33.54 4.07 31.24
C ASN A 278 32.02 4.24 31.11
N ALA A 279 31.26 3.38 31.80
CA ALA A 279 29.80 3.42 31.85
C ALA A 279 29.23 4.77 32.29
N PHE A 280 29.89 5.51 33.20
CA PHE A 280 29.43 6.86 33.59
C PHE A 280 29.57 7.88 32.45
N THR A 281 30.58 7.74 31.58
CA THR A 281 30.75 8.57 30.39
C THR A 281 29.66 8.27 29.36
N ARG A 282 29.36 6.99 29.11
CA ARG A 282 28.26 6.58 28.21
C ARG A 282 26.90 7.03 28.74
N GLN A 283 26.68 6.96 30.05
CA GLN A 283 25.45 7.48 30.67
C GLN A 283 25.32 9.00 30.49
N GLY A 284 26.41 9.76 30.59
CA GLY A 284 26.44 11.18 30.24
C GLY A 284 26.13 11.44 28.76
N ALA A 285 26.65 10.60 27.86
CA ALA A 285 26.36 10.68 26.42
C ALA A 285 24.87 10.47 26.11
N VAL A 286 24.19 9.54 26.79
CA VAL A 286 22.73 9.34 26.63
C VAL A 286 21.92 10.57 27.06
N VAL A 287 22.37 11.32 28.05
CA VAL A 287 21.70 12.57 28.47
C VAL A 287 21.86 13.67 27.41
N GLU A 288 23.05 13.83 26.83
CA GLU A 288 23.31 14.78 25.73
C GLU A 288 22.56 14.39 24.44
N LEU A 289 22.52 13.09 24.11
CA LEU A 289 21.74 12.58 22.98
C LEU A 289 20.24 12.84 23.18
N ARG A 290 19.69 12.61 24.38
CA ARG A 290 18.30 12.92 24.72
C ARG A 290 17.98 14.42 24.59
N ALA A 291 18.95 15.31 24.85
CA ALA A 291 18.80 16.73 24.61
C ALA A 291 18.74 17.06 23.10
N ARG A 292 19.65 16.50 22.29
CA ARG A 292 19.60 16.61 20.82
C ARG A 292 18.33 16.03 20.20
N LEU A 293 17.74 15.01 20.83
CA LEU A 293 16.49 14.39 20.40
C LEU A 293 15.29 15.36 20.41
N HIS A 294 15.43 16.49 21.09
CA HIS A 294 14.45 17.57 21.21
C HIS A 294 14.92 18.88 20.51
N ASP A 295 15.92 18.82 19.64
CA ASP A 295 16.38 19.96 18.83
C ASP A 295 15.30 20.38 17.81
N GLU A 296 15.25 21.66 17.45
CA GLU A 296 14.36 22.18 16.39
C GLU A 296 14.80 21.69 15.01
N SER A 297 16.10 21.42 14.84
CA SER A 297 16.66 20.83 13.63
C SER A 297 16.38 19.33 13.57
N VAL A 298 15.35 18.96 12.83
CA VAL A 298 14.92 17.58 12.57
C VAL A 298 16.10 16.65 12.19
N ASP A 299 17.03 17.12 11.36
CA ASP A 299 18.26 16.40 10.96
C ASP A 299 19.20 16.03 12.13
N ILE A 300 19.26 16.87 13.18
CA ILE A 300 20.07 16.66 14.38
C ILE A 300 19.36 15.69 15.34
N ALA A 301 18.04 15.84 15.47
CA ALA A 301 17.22 14.93 16.25
C ALA A 301 17.28 13.50 15.69
N GLU A 302 17.24 13.32 14.37
CA GLU A 302 17.41 12.00 13.73
C GLU A 302 18.80 11.41 13.97
N GLY A 303 19.86 12.23 13.89
CA GLY A 303 21.22 11.79 14.25
C GLY A 303 21.29 11.24 15.67
N ALA A 304 20.71 11.96 16.62
CA ALA A 304 20.65 11.53 18.01
C ALA A 304 19.75 10.30 18.24
N ARG A 305 18.67 10.15 17.45
CA ARG A 305 17.79 8.97 17.50
C ARG A 305 18.55 7.71 17.15
N GLN A 306 19.27 7.68 16.03
CA GLN A 306 20.01 6.49 15.60
C GLN A 306 21.12 6.10 16.58
N ASP A 307 21.84 7.09 17.14
CA ASP A 307 22.87 6.85 18.15
C ASP A 307 22.25 6.27 19.46
N LEU A 308 21.06 6.73 19.85
CA LEU A 308 20.31 6.15 20.98
C LEU A 308 19.80 4.73 20.67
N GLU A 309 19.36 4.43 19.45
CA GLU A 309 18.99 3.07 19.04
C GLU A 309 20.19 2.11 19.10
N GLU A 310 21.39 2.58 18.76
CA GLU A 310 22.60 1.77 18.90
C GLU A 310 22.91 1.48 20.38
N VAL A 311 22.90 2.49 21.25
CA VAL A 311 23.07 2.30 22.70
C VAL A 311 22.00 1.39 23.30
N ALA A 312 20.74 1.53 22.87
CA ALA A 312 19.61 0.71 23.32
C ALA A 312 19.76 -0.78 22.96
N ARG A 313 20.47 -1.10 21.87
CA ARG A 313 20.75 -2.48 21.43
C ARG A 313 22.03 -3.07 22.03
N ASN A 314 23.07 -2.24 22.19
CA ASN A 314 24.44 -2.74 22.39
C ASN A 314 25.01 -2.55 23.81
N ASP A 315 24.43 -1.66 24.63
CA ASP A 315 24.99 -1.33 25.97
C ASP A 315 24.36 -2.16 27.12
N ILE A 316 24.93 -2.04 28.32
CA ILE A 316 24.44 -2.64 29.55
C ILE A 316 23.03 -2.16 29.88
N ARG A 317 22.21 -3.04 30.46
CA ARG A 317 20.77 -2.82 30.70
C ARG A 317 20.43 -1.45 31.31
N GLN A 318 21.21 -0.95 32.28
CA GLN A 318 20.93 0.35 32.92
C GLN A 318 21.06 1.56 31.99
N ILE A 319 21.90 1.48 30.96
CA ILE A 319 22.11 2.54 29.96
C ILE A 319 21.18 2.31 28.77
N ALA A 320 21.02 1.07 28.32
CA ALA A 320 20.03 0.69 27.32
C ALA A 320 18.59 1.06 27.76
N ASP A 321 18.22 0.85 29.04
CA ASP A 321 16.93 1.29 29.61
C ASP A 321 16.77 2.82 29.63
N GLN A 322 17.86 3.60 29.67
CA GLN A 322 17.80 5.06 29.59
C GLN A 322 17.63 5.53 28.13
N ALA A 323 18.35 4.92 27.19
CA ALA A 323 18.16 5.17 25.76
C ALA A 323 16.74 4.78 25.30
N CYS A 324 16.25 3.60 25.69
CA CYS A 324 14.86 3.16 25.48
C CYS A 324 13.80 4.09 26.10
N ARG A 325 14.14 4.91 27.10
CA ARG A 325 13.21 5.93 27.65
C ARG A 325 13.24 7.19 26.80
N ALA A 326 14.42 7.69 26.43
CA ALA A 326 14.56 8.85 25.54
C ALA A 326 13.85 8.61 24.20
N LEU A 327 14.03 7.44 23.59
CA LEU A 327 13.35 7.05 22.35
C LEU A 327 11.81 6.99 22.45
N ARG A 328 11.23 6.89 23.66
CA ARG A 328 9.77 6.93 23.85
C ARG A 328 9.21 8.34 23.93
N GLU A 329 10.05 9.36 24.14
CA GLU A 329 9.64 10.77 24.24
C GLU A 329 9.37 11.40 22.87
N ILE A 330 9.88 10.78 21.80
CA ILE A 330 9.64 11.14 20.39
C ILE A 330 8.53 10.35 19.70
N ARG A 331 7.75 9.53 20.43
CA ARG A 331 6.64 8.78 19.84
C ARG A 331 5.55 9.74 19.32
N PRO A 332 5.05 9.59 18.08
CA PRO A 332 3.95 10.41 17.57
C PRO A 332 2.74 10.26 18.49
N THR A 333 2.29 11.37 19.08
CA THR A 333 1.15 11.38 20.01
C THR A 333 -0.03 12.11 19.36
N PRO A 334 -0.92 11.39 18.63
CA PRO A 334 -2.10 11.99 18.05
C PRO A 334 -3.09 12.45 19.13
N SER A 335 -3.77 13.56 18.87
CA SER A 335 -4.88 14.04 19.70
C SER A 335 -5.99 14.66 18.82
N PRO A 336 -7.21 14.09 18.82
CA PRO A 336 -7.59 12.83 19.47
C PRO A 336 -6.97 11.59 18.79
N ASP A 337 -6.89 10.49 19.52
CA ASP A 337 -6.50 9.14 19.07
C ASP A 337 -7.69 8.29 18.58
N HIS A 338 -8.91 8.77 18.79
CA HIS A 338 -10.15 8.19 18.28
C HIS A 338 -11.07 9.28 17.70
N LEU A 339 -11.60 9.05 16.49
CA LEU A 339 -12.52 9.95 15.77
C LEU A 339 -13.87 9.27 15.58
N ASP A 340 -14.91 9.79 16.21
CA ASP A 340 -16.30 9.41 15.94
C ASP A 340 -16.97 10.49 15.06
N PHE A 341 -17.38 10.11 13.86
CA PHE A 341 -18.12 10.95 12.92
C PHE A 341 -19.65 10.84 13.08
N GLY A 342 -20.14 9.92 13.92
CA GLY A 342 -21.54 9.73 14.23
C GLY A 342 -22.39 9.29 13.03
N LEU A 343 -23.65 9.73 13.01
CA LEU A 343 -24.61 9.35 11.97
C LEU A 343 -24.55 10.30 10.77
N LEU A 344 -23.99 9.80 9.66
CA LEU A 344 -23.84 10.54 8.41
C LEU A 344 -24.93 10.12 7.40
N PRO A 345 -25.63 11.06 6.73
CA PRO A 345 -26.49 10.71 5.61
C PRO A 345 -25.66 10.25 4.41
N GLN A 346 -26.09 9.17 3.75
CA GLN A 346 -25.54 8.69 2.48
C GLN A 346 -25.54 9.82 1.43
N GLY A 347 -24.39 10.05 0.78
CA GLY A 347 -24.23 11.12 -0.21
C GLY A 347 -24.20 12.55 0.35
N SER A 348 -24.09 12.73 1.67
CA SER A 348 -23.84 14.04 2.28
C SER A 348 -22.43 14.56 1.96
N THR A 349 -22.25 15.88 2.05
CA THR A 349 -20.93 16.52 1.91
C THR A 349 -19.95 15.95 2.94
N PRO A 350 -18.75 15.46 2.52
CA PRO A 350 -17.80 14.81 3.41
C PRO A 350 -17.51 15.65 4.66
N GLN A 351 -17.78 15.07 5.83
CA GLN A 351 -17.41 15.69 7.09
C GLN A 351 -15.90 15.59 7.28
N GLN A 352 -15.31 16.60 7.92
CA GLN A 352 -13.88 16.67 8.20
C GLN A 352 -13.65 16.85 9.71
N GLN A 353 -12.77 16.03 10.28
CA GLN A 353 -12.24 16.21 11.63
C GLN A 353 -10.70 16.31 11.57
N SER A 354 -10.09 16.98 12.54
CA SER A 354 -8.63 17.22 12.56
C SER A 354 -7.97 16.54 13.75
N VAL A 355 -6.91 15.78 13.49
CA VAL A 355 -6.00 15.23 14.50
C VAL A 355 -4.76 16.12 14.57
N THR A 356 -4.35 16.49 15.78
CA THR A 356 -3.11 17.20 16.05
C THR A 356 -2.01 16.25 16.52
N LEU A 357 -0.76 16.51 16.14
CA LEU A 357 0.41 15.72 16.56
C LEU A 357 1.18 16.45 17.65
N SER A 358 1.17 15.88 18.85
CA SER A 358 1.94 16.38 20.00
C SER A 358 3.31 15.71 20.09
N GLY A 359 4.34 16.50 20.41
CA GLY A 359 5.71 16.05 20.62
C GLY A 359 6.76 17.04 20.08
N PRO A 360 8.07 16.75 20.26
CA PRO A 360 9.14 17.49 19.61
C PRO A 360 9.07 17.34 18.07
N PRO A 361 9.79 18.15 17.27
CA PRO A 361 9.64 18.19 15.81
C PRO A 361 9.75 16.83 15.12
N LEU A 362 10.68 15.97 15.55
CA LEU A 362 10.84 14.60 15.02
C LEU A 362 9.61 13.71 15.25
N ALA A 363 8.87 13.90 16.35
CA ALA A 363 7.65 13.15 16.67
C ALA A 363 6.43 13.58 15.83
N ARG A 364 6.45 14.83 15.35
CA ARG A 364 5.42 15.37 14.43
C ARG A 364 5.71 15.03 12.96
N HIS A 365 6.90 14.52 12.66
CA HIS A 365 7.37 14.21 11.32
C HIS A 365 6.93 12.80 10.91
N CYS A 366 5.62 12.63 10.67
CA CYS A 366 5.01 11.36 10.30
C CYS A 366 4.03 11.49 9.12
N LEU A 367 3.76 10.36 8.46
CA LEU A 367 2.92 10.25 7.26
C LEU A 367 1.70 9.38 7.60
N ALA A 368 0.49 9.91 7.37
CA ALA A 368 -0.74 9.17 7.59
C ALA A 368 -1.10 8.29 6.38
N GLN A 369 -1.28 6.99 6.62
CA GLN A 369 -1.77 6.02 5.66
C GLN A 369 -3.10 5.46 6.18
N SER A 370 -4.17 5.57 5.39
CA SER A 370 -5.40 4.80 5.64
C SER A 370 -5.32 3.45 4.94
N THR A 371 -5.96 2.44 5.52
CA THR A 371 -6.15 1.11 4.91
C THR A 371 -7.59 0.90 4.42
N GLN A 372 -8.37 1.98 4.27
CA GLN A 372 -9.80 1.93 3.95
C GLN A 372 -10.16 2.92 2.84
N SER A 373 -10.77 2.43 1.76
CA SER A 373 -11.14 3.25 0.60
C SER A 373 -12.17 4.36 0.85
N TRP A 374 -12.86 4.34 2.00
CA TRP A 374 -13.83 5.36 2.45
C TRP A 374 -13.22 6.45 3.35
N LEU A 375 -11.95 6.33 3.73
CA LEU A 375 -11.22 7.33 4.50
C LEU A 375 -10.25 8.08 3.59
N ARG A 376 -10.30 9.42 3.64
CA ARG A 376 -9.27 10.29 3.06
C ARG A 376 -8.54 11.00 4.18
N VAL A 377 -7.22 11.11 4.04
CA VAL A 377 -6.38 11.82 5.01
C VAL A 377 -5.50 12.82 4.26
N GLU A 378 -5.59 14.09 4.67
CA GLU A 378 -4.80 15.19 4.11
C GLU A 378 -3.86 15.75 5.19
N PRO A 379 -2.62 16.11 4.87
CA PRO A 379 -1.72 16.76 5.82
C PRO A 379 -2.25 18.14 6.27
N SER A 380 -1.84 18.57 7.45
CA SER A 380 -2.18 19.85 8.09
C SER A 380 -0.95 20.40 8.82
N GLU A 381 -0.88 21.71 9.06
CA GLU A 381 0.31 22.37 9.65
C GLU A 381 0.78 21.76 10.98
N ASN A 382 -0.13 21.16 11.74
CA ASN A 382 0.14 20.56 13.05
C ASN A 382 -0.41 19.13 13.17
N GLY A 383 -0.63 18.42 12.06
CA GLY A 383 -1.18 17.05 12.08
C GLY A 383 -1.88 16.66 10.79
N VAL A 384 -3.07 16.07 10.88
CA VAL A 384 -3.82 15.57 9.71
C VAL A 384 -5.32 15.86 9.78
N ASN A 385 -5.90 16.12 8.61
CA ASN A 385 -7.32 16.27 8.37
C ASN A 385 -7.88 14.95 7.85
N VAL A 386 -8.89 14.41 8.51
CA VAL A 386 -9.57 13.15 8.15
C VAL A 386 -10.94 13.46 7.57
N ARG A 387 -11.27 12.89 6.42
CA ARG A 387 -12.62 12.92 5.81
C ARG A 387 -13.18 11.53 5.60
N VAL A 388 -14.51 11.44 5.73
CA VAL A 388 -15.29 10.21 5.54
C VAL A 388 -16.14 10.31 4.27
N GLU A 389 -16.00 9.34 3.36
CA GLU A 389 -16.80 9.21 2.14
C GLU A 389 -18.05 8.35 2.39
N THR A 390 -19.23 8.94 2.24
CA THR A 390 -20.53 8.35 2.63
C THR A 390 -21.16 7.46 1.54
N HIS A 391 -20.32 6.73 0.79
CA HIS A 391 -20.74 5.93 -0.36
C HIS A 391 -21.32 4.55 -0.01
N ALA A 392 -20.90 3.96 1.11
CA ALA A 392 -21.38 2.66 1.59
C ALA A 392 -22.24 2.83 2.85
N GLU A 393 -23.40 2.17 2.90
CA GLU A 393 -24.30 2.17 4.06
C GLU A 393 -23.81 1.23 5.17
N GLY A 394 -24.09 1.59 6.42
CA GLY A 394 -23.81 0.79 7.61
C GLY A 394 -22.81 1.45 8.57
N HIS A 395 -22.37 0.68 9.56
CA HIS A 395 -21.31 1.11 10.47
C HIS A 395 -19.95 0.87 9.80
N LEU A 396 -19.15 1.92 9.71
CA LEU A 396 -17.80 1.94 9.16
C LEU A 396 -16.82 2.09 10.33
N SER A 397 -15.78 1.26 10.36
CA SER A 397 -14.70 1.28 11.35
C SER A 397 -13.39 1.01 10.62
N GLY A 398 -12.34 1.78 10.93
CA GLY A 398 -11.09 1.77 10.20
C GLY A 398 -9.96 2.50 10.93
N ASP A 399 -8.72 2.19 10.54
CA ASP A 399 -7.50 2.62 11.21
C ASP A 399 -6.63 3.47 10.29
N ILE A 400 -6.24 4.65 10.77
CA ILE A 400 -5.22 5.50 10.13
C ILE A 400 -3.90 5.24 10.84
N VAL A 401 -2.92 4.70 10.11
CA VAL A 401 -1.57 4.45 10.59
C VAL A 401 -0.71 5.68 10.34
N LEU A 402 -0.19 6.27 11.39
CA LEU A 402 0.76 7.38 11.37
C LEU A 402 2.18 6.80 11.40
N LYS A 403 2.79 6.62 10.23
CA LYS A 403 4.17 6.14 10.11
C LYS A 403 5.15 7.25 10.45
N GLY A 404 5.86 7.12 11.58
CA GLY A 404 6.85 8.08 12.04
C GLY A 404 8.27 7.55 11.92
N VAL A 405 9.25 8.46 11.83
CA VAL A 405 10.68 8.11 11.87
C VAL A 405 11.07 7.52 13.23
N ALA A 406 10.33 7.89 14.27
CA ALA A 406 10.55 7.52 15.66
C ALA A 406 9.89 6.19 16.04
N ASP A 407 8.63 6.02 15.66
CA ASP A 407 7.73 4.90 15.99
C ASP A 407 6.43 5.09 15.18
N ASP A 408 5.60 4.05 15.09
CA ASP A 408 4.27 4.15 14.50
C ASP A 408 3.21 4.49 15.56
N ALA A 409 2.18 5.23 15.15
CA ALA A 409 0.96 5.45 15.93
C ALA A 409 -0.29 5.11 15.10
N VAL A 410 -1.44 4.92 15.77
CA VAL A 410 -2.72 4.62 15.11
C VAL A 410 -3.79 5.58 15.62
N VAL A 411 -4.64 6.05 14.71
CA VAL A 411 -5.89 6.75 15.03
C VAL A 411 -7.05 5.89 14.56
N HIS A 412 -7.93 5.52 15.49
CA HIS A 412 -9.12 4.74 15.21
C HIS A 412 -10.25 5.66 14.73
N VAL A 413 -11.00 5.26 13.69
CA VAL A 413 -12.07 6.06 13.11
C VAL A 413 -13.36 5.24 13.00
N GLU A 414 -14.45 5.79 13.52
CA GLU A 414 -15.80 5.22 13.43
C GLU A 414 -16.79 6.20 12.78
N ALA A 415 -17.72 5.64 12.01
CA ALA A 415 -18.85 6.36 11.43
C ALA A 415 -20.07 5.43 11.27
N VAL A 416 -21.26 6.00 11.11
CA VAL A 416 -22.49 5.25 10.77
C VAL A 416 -23.17 5.95 9.60
N VAL A 417 -23.03 5.39 8.40
CA VAL A 417 -23.72 5.90 7.21
C VAL A 417 -25.14 5.34 7.16
N ALA A 418 -26.12 6.23 7.29
CA ALA A 418 -27.54 5.91 7.18
C ALA A 418 -28.09 6.35 5.82
N PRO A 419 -29.10 5.65 5.25
CA PRO A 419 -29.74 6.06 4.01
C PRO A 419 -30.29 7.49 4.12
N ALA A 420 -30.18 8.26 3.03
CA ALA A 420 -30.60 9.65 3.00
C ALA A 420 -32.09 9.78 3.39
N ARG A 421 -32.37 10.50 4.48
CA ARG A 421 -33.72 10.72 4.98
C ARG A 421 -34.48 11.62 3.99
N GLU A 422 -35.59 11.13 3.43
CA GLU A 422 -36.51 11.97 2.66
C GLU A 422 -36.91 13.19 3.52
N PRO A 423 -36.94 14.41 2.95
CA PRO A 423 -37.35 15.58 3.71
C PRO A 423 -38.80 15.42 4.16
N GLU A 424 -39.02 15.44 5.48
CA GLU A 424 -40.37 15.39 6.05
C GLU A 424 -41.17 16.58 5.50
N PRO A 425 -42.40 16.36 4.98
CA PRO A 425 -43.15 17.40 4.31
C PRO A 425 -43.51 18.49 5.33
N GLU A 426 -43.05 19.72 5.07
CA GLU A 426 -43.28 20.87 5.95
C GLU A 426 -44.76 20.99 6.33
N VAL A 427 -45.05 20.87 7.63
CA VAL A 427 -46.37 21.17 8.17
C VAL A 427 -46.55 22.68 8.11
N ARG A 428 -47.11 23.16 7.00
CA ARG A 428 -47.41 24.58 6.78
C ARG A 428 -48.30 25.12 7.88
N GLU A 429 -47.74 25.93 8.76
CA GLU A 429 -48.53 26.78 9.66
C GLU A 429 -49.39 27.76 8.83
N PRO A 430 -50.59 28.12 9.31
CA PRO A 430 -51.49 29.00 8.57
C PRO A 430 -50.96 30.44 8.54
N VAL A 431 -50.60 30.91 7.35
CA VAL A 431 -50.08 32.26 7.10
C VAL A 431 -51.07 33.33 7.57
N ALA A 432 -50.62 34.20 8.48
CA ALA A 432 -51.32 35.43 8.84
C ALA A 432 -51.14 36.50 7.74
N PRO A 433 -52.14 37.37 7.47
CA PRO A 433 -52.12 38.27 6.33
C PRO A 433 -51.10 39.41 6.46
N GLU A 434 -50.43 39.74 5.35
CA GLU A 434 -49.48 40.86 5.26
C GLU A 434 -50.16 42.24 5.35
N PRO A 435 -49.47 43.26 5.92
CA PRO A 435 -49.91 44.65 5.86
C PRO A 435 -49.58 45.31 4.50
N VAL A 436 -50.51 46.13 4.01
CA VAL A 436 -50.48 46.74 2.67
C VAL A 436 -49.44 47.87 2.56
N PRO A 437 -48.67 47.98 1.45
CA PRO A 437 -47.70 49.07 1.22
C PRO A 437 -48.36 50.40 0.77
N PRO A 438 -47.73 51.56 1.02
CA PRO A 438 -48.21 52.88 0.57
C PRO A 438 -47.70 53.26 -0.83
N GLU A 439 -48.55 53.90 -1.65
CA GLU A 439 -48.20 54.34 -3.01
C GLU A 439 -47.92 55.84 -3.17
N SER A 440 -46.77 56.15 -3.81
CA SER A 440 -46.52 57.23 -4.80
C SER A 440 -46.70 58.73 -4.45
N HIS A 441 -45.74 59.56 -4.89
CA HIS A 441 -45.99 60.75 -5.74
C HIS A 441 -44.70 61.42 -6.31
N VAL A 442 -44.35 61.07 -7.56
CA VAL A 442 -43.90 61.89 -8.74
C VAL A 442 -42.78 63.00 -8.62
N PRO A 443 -41.84 63.15 -9.60
CA PRO A 443 -40.60 63.97 -9.48
C PRO A 443 -40.39 65.14 -10.51
N ALA A 444 -39.26 65.88 -10.42
CA ALA A 444 -38.70 66.83 -11.43
C ALA A 444 -37.15 67.08 -11.19
N PRO A 445 -36.33 67.77 -12.05
CA PRO A 445 -35.29 67.06 -12.82
C PRO A 445 -33.84 67.68 -12.97
N GLU A 446 -32.91 66.82 -13.47
CA GLU A 446 -31.75 67.05 -14.38
C GLU A 446 -30.45 67.86 -14.07
N ARG A 447 -29.29 67.14 -14.13
CA ARG A 447 -28.00 67.30 -14.92
C ARG A 447 -27.36 68.70 -15.19
N PRO A 448 -26.01 68.84 -15.41
CA PRO A 448 -25.12 67.93 -16.20
C PRO A 448 -23.66 67.70 -15.71
N GLU A 449 -22.86 66.98 -16.54
CA GLU A 449 -21.44 66.56 -16.40
C GLU A 449 -20.44 67.58 -17.04
N PRO A 450 -19.09 67.49 -16.90
CA PRO A 450 -18.24 66.69 -17.83
C PRO A 450 -16.85 66.18 -17.27
N HIS A 451 -15.94 65.73 -18.17
CA HIS A 451 -14.67 64.99 -17.94
C HIS A 451 -13.36 65.79 -17.64
N VAL A 452 -12.34 65.04 -17.14
CA VAL A 452 -10.85 65.23 -17.14
C VAL A 452 -10.23 65.47 -18.55
N PRO A 453 -8.93 65.88 -18.80
CA PRO A 453 -7.66 65.45 -18.13
C PRO A 453 -6.39 66.40 -18.15
N ALA A 454 -5.22 65.86 -17.69
CA ALA A 454 -3.80 66.19 -18.08
C ALA A 454 -3.16 67.55 -17.65
N PRO A 455 -1.82 67.81 -17.76
CA PRO A 455 -0.69 67.05 -18.36
C PRO A 455 0.61 66.93 -17.49
N GLU A 456 1.78 66.60 -18.10
CA GLU A 456 3.09 66.26 -17.48
C GLU A 456 4.24 67.29 -17.72
N ARG A 457 5.21 67.38 -16.76
CA ARG A 457 6.65 67.81 -16.87
C ARG A 457 7.01 69.27 -17.25
N PRO A 458 8.29 69.75 -17.09
CA PRO A 458 9.52 69.14 -16.52
C PRO A 458 10.21 69.92 -15.34
N GLU A 459 11.38 69.45 -14.87
CA GLU A 459 12.25 70.04 -13.82
C GLU A 459 13.24 71.13 -14.34
N PRO A 460 14.05 71.85 -13.49
CA PRO A 460 15.34 71.30 -12.95
C PRO A 460 15.89 71.82 -11.58
N HIS A 461 16.68 70.96 -10.89
CA HIS A 461 17.87 71.18 -10.02
C HIS A 461 17.95 72.15 -8.78
N VAL A 462 18.20 71.57 -7.57
CA VAL A 462 19.43 71.61 -6.68
C VAL A 462 19.97 72.99 -6.18
N PRO A 463 20.46 73.20 -4.91
CA PRO A 463 21.14 72.28 -3.95
C PRO A 463 20.69 72.29 -2.44
N ALA A 464 21.45 71.60 -1.55
CA ALA A 464 21.22 71.38 -0.09
C ALA A 464 22.11 72.28 0.84
N PRO A 465 22.16 72.15 2.22
CA PRO A 465 22.80 71.00 2.94
C PRO A 465 22.32 70.62 4.39
N GLU A 466 22.89 69.50 4.90
CA GLU A 466 23.31 69.14 6.30
C GLU A 466 22.38 68.94 7.55
N ARG A 467 22.30 67.65 8.01
CA ARG A 467 22.82 67.01 9.30
C ARG A 467 22.58 67.67 10.70
N PRO A 468 22.77 66.95 11.87
CA PRO A 468 23.35 65.61 12.12
C PRO A 468 22.50 64.65 13.03
N GLU A 469 23.15 63.61 13.59
CA GLU A 469 22.61 62.41 14.28
C GLU A 469 22.60 62.51 15.85
N SER A 470 21.94 61.56 16.56
CA SER A 470 22.58 60.58 17.51
C SER A 470 21.80 60.14 18.79
N HIS A 471 22.20 58.97 19.31
CA HIS A 471 22.15 58.42 20.70
C HIS A 471 20.93 57.64 21.28
N VAL A 472 21.33 56.64 22.10
CA VAL A 472 20.62 55.64 22.94
C VAL A 472 21.54 55.40 24.17
N PRO A 473 21.04 55.36 25.44
CA PRO A 473 20.98 54.10 26.21
C PRO A 473 19.91 54.02 27.35
N GLU A 474 19.94 52.92 28.13
CA GLU A 474 19.06 52.48 29.24
C GLU A 474 19.52 53.01 30.65
N PRO A 475 19.24 52.40 31.84
CA PRO A 475 18.09 51.62 32.39
C PRO A 475 17.67 52.01 33.86
N GLY A 476 16.64 51.34 34.46
CA GLY A 476 16.76 50.78 35.84
C GLY A 476 15.77 51.08 37.02
N VAL A 477 15.57 50.03 37.85
CA VAL A 477 15.30 50.00 39.34
C VAL A 477 13.85 50.20 39.89
N THR A 478 13.60 49.78 41.15
CA THR A 478 12.32 49.27 41.73
C THR A 478 11.96 49.75 43.18
N GLU A 479 10.72 49.42 43.64
CA GLU A 479 10.23 49.30 45.06
C GLU A 479 9.92 50.59 45.89
N PRO A 480 9.26 50.60 47.10
CA PRO A 480 8.58 49.52 47.90
C PRO A 480 7.24 49.82 48.70
N VAL A 481 6.37 48.80 48.88
CA VAL A 481 5.79 48.20 50.15
C VAL A 481 4.88 48.95 51.20
N VAL A 482 3.57 48.56 51.29
CA VAL A 482 2.71 48.07 52.47
C VAL A 482 2.41 48.99 53.70
N PRO A 483 1.15 49.07 54.28
CA PRO A 483 0.59 48.09 55.26
C PRO A 483 -0.95 47.77 55.30
N GLU A 484 -1.29 46.77 56.15
CA GLU A 484 -2.52 45.95 56.34
C GLU A 484 -3.21 46.25 57.73
N PRO A 485 -4.12 45.44 58.38
CA PRO A 485 -5.05 44.31 58.03
C PRO A 485 -6.51 44.62 58.56
N PRO A 486 -7.33 43.82 59.32
CA PRO A 486 -7.59 42.35 59.48
C PRO A 486 -9.10 41.87 59.58
N ALA A 487 -9.30 40.54 59.77
CA ALA A 487 -10.31 39.85 60.64
C ALA A 487 -11.80 39.58 60.22
N GLN A 488 -12.49 38.46 60.57
CA GLN A 488 -12.15 37.01 60.86
C GLN A 488 -13.46 36.11 60.95
N PRO A 489 -13.51 34.77 61.31
CA PRO A 489 -14.36 33.77 60.57
C PRO A 489 -15.68 33.11 61.13
N PRO A 490 -15.77 31.90 61.78
CA PRO A 490 -16.66 30.80 61.30
C PRO A 490 -17.65 30.17 62.33
N PRO A 491 -18.32 29.02 62.01
CA PRO A 491 -17.89 27.72 62.57
C PRO A 491 -18.13 26.44 61.69
N ARG A 492 -17.76 25.25 62.21
CA ARG A 492 -18.01 23.87 61.70
C ARG A 492 -18.50 22.95 62.85
N THR A 493 -19.19 21.82 62.56
CA THR A 493 -18.96 20.48 63.18
C THR A 493 -19.70 19.32 62.47
N GLU A 494 -19.34 18.07 62.80
CA GLU A 494 -19.68 16.75 62.18
C GLU A 494 -20.54 15.90 63.18
N PRO A 495 -20.69 14.53 63.17
CA PRO A 495 -20.32 13.48 62.19
C PRO A 495 -21.39 12.34 61.99
N ASP A 496 -20.95 11.22 61.37
CA ASP A 496 -21.40 9.80 61.48
C ASP A 496 -22.81 9.31 61.04
N THR A 497 -22.84 8.31 60.14
CA THR A 497 -23.06 6.87 60.48
C THR A 497 -23.20 5.98 59.21
N VAL A 498 -22.54 4.82 59.17
CA VAL A 498 -22.75 3.77 58.15
C VAL A 498 -23.79 2.76 58.63
N LEU A 499 -24.78 2.38 57.81
CA LEU A 499 -25.53 1.13 58.03
C LEU A 499 -26.07 0.46 56.75
N VAL A 500 -25.83 -0.85 56.63
CA VAL A 500 -26.37 -1.73 55.59
C VAL A 500 -27.81 -2.15 55.92
N ARG A 501 -28.67 -2.36 54.91
CA ARG A 501 -29.95 -3.07 55.07
C ARG A 501 -30.18 -4.12 53.95
N PRO A 502 -30.99 -5.18 54.21
CA PRO A 502 -30.72 -6.51 53.64
C PRO A 502 -31.81 -7.08 52.72
N ALA A 503 -31.52 -8.25 52.13
CA ALA A 503 -32.41 -9.03 51.28
C ALA A 503 -33.50 -9.83 52.04
N PRO A 504 -34.59 -10.25 51.37
CA PRO A 504 -35.62 -11.14 51.91
C PRO A 504 -35.58 -12.57 51.33
N SER A 505 -35.83 -13.58 52.18
CA SER A 505 -36.03 -15.02 51.88
C SER A 505 -36.89 -15.65 53.02
N PRO A 506 -37.36 -16.93 53.00
CA PRO A 506 -37.44 -17.93 51.92
C PRO A 506 -38.78 -18.77 51.84
N THR A 507 -39.04 -19.45 50.71
CA THR A 507 -39.78 -20.76 50.57
C THR A 507 -41.28 -20.85 51.00
N PRO A 508 -42.06 -21.97 50.80
CA PRO A 508 -41.76 -23.33 50.28
C PRO A 508 -42.61 -23.75 49.02
N PRO A 509 -43.12 -25.01 48.81
CA PRO A 509 -42.62 -25.88 47.73
C PRO A 509 -43.68 -26.39 46.70
N ALA A 510 -43.29 -27.32 45.82
CA ALA A 510 -44.03 -27.77 44.63
C ALA A 510 -44.86 -29.07 44.77
N VAL A 511 -45.78 -29.33 43.82
CA VAL A 511 -46.08 -30.65 43.16
C VAL A 511 -47.14 -30.50 42.04
N PRO A 512 -47.00 -31.14 40.84
CA PRO A 512 -47.99 -31.14 39.73
C PRO A 512 -48.78 -32.46 39.57
N PRO A 513 -49.95 -32.49 38.88
CA PRO A 513 -50.08 -33.39 37.70
C PRO A 513 -51.15 -33.02 36.62
N ARG A 514 -51.19 -33.80 35.52
CA ARG A 514 -52.21 -33.96 34.43
C ARG A 514 -52.24 -32.87 33.33
N ILE A 515 -52.18 -33.17 32.02
CA ILE A 515 -52.73 -34.25 31.14
C ILE A 515 -54.22 -34.06 30.78
N ILE A 516 -54.44 -33.65 29.53
CA ILE A 516 -55.60 -33.95 28.67
C ILE A 516 -55.02 -34.34 27.29
N GLU A 517 -55.69 -35.25 26.57
CA GLU A 517 -55.14 -35.97 25.42
C GLU A 517 -55.45 -35.35 24.03
N GLU A 518 -54.93 -36.00 22.99
CA GLU A 518 -54.99 -35.65 21.56
C GLU A 518 -56.43 -35.70 20.98
N PRO A 519 -56.67 -35.16 19.76
CA PRO A 519 -56.56 -36.06 18.60
C PRO A 519 -55.88 -35.46 17.36
N ALA A 520 -55.11 -36.31 16.68
CA ALA A 520 -54.29 -35.97 15.52
C ALA A 520 -55.07 -35.69 14.22
N ALA A 521 -54.45 -34.93 13.31
CA ALA A 521 -54.59 -35.15 11.87
C ALA A 521 -53.38 -34.65 11.04
N ARG A 522 -53.00 -35.44 10.01
CA ARG A 522 -52.19 -35.08 8.82
C ARG A 522 -50.69 -34.74 9.03
N ARG A 523 -49.88 -35.81 9.03
CA ARG A 523 -48.44 -35.77 8.70
C ARG A 523 -48.19 -35.24 7.27
N THR A 524 -47.16 -34.42 7.08
CA THR A 524 -46.33 -34.43 5.86
C THR A 524 -44.83 -34.45 6.24
N PRO A 525 -43.94 -35.19 5.54
CA PRO A 525 -42.60 -35.50 6.06
C PRO A 525 -41.50 -34.59 5.51
N ARG A 526 -41.12 -33.51 6.20
CA ARG A 526 -39.91 -32.73 5.86
C ARG A 526 -38.95 -32.38 7.01
N ARG A 527 -39.10 -33.01 8.19
CA ARG A 527 -38.20 -32.84 9.35
C ARG A 527 -37.21 -33.99 9.58
N ARG A 528 -36.72 -34.63 8.50
CA ARG A 528 -35.64 -35.65 8.56
C ARG A 528 -34.37 -35.29 7.77
N ALA A 529 -34.30 -34.07 7.22
CA ALA A 529 -33.11 -33.51 6.54
C ALA A 529 -32.32 -32.51 7.40
N ALA A 530 -32.89 -32.03 8.52
CA ALA A 530 -32.28 -31.01 9.37
C ALA A 530 -31.32 -31.54 10.45
N ALA A 531 -31.32 -32.85 10.72
CA ALA A 531 -30.48 -33.50 11.73
C ALA A 531 -29.19 -34.12 11.17
N THR A 532 -29.00 -34.09 9.85
CA THR A 532 -27.82 -34.61 9.14
C THR A 532 -27.07 -33.54 8.34
N ALA A 533 -27.50 -32.28 8.44
CA ALA A 533 -26.86 -31.13 7.79
C ALA A 533 -25.73 -30.50 8.64
N ALA A 534 -25.70 -30.75 9.95
CA ALA A 534 -24.80 -30.09 10.91
C ALA A 534 -23.40 -30.72 11.05
N THR A 535 -23.05 -31.72 10.23
CA THR A 535 -21.73 -32.38 10.21
C THR A 535 -21.01 -32.21 8.86
N GLY A 536 -21.33 -31.13 8.14
CA GLY A 536 -20.74 -30.78 6.85
C GLY A 536 -19.32 -30.22 6.95
N SER A 537 -18.32 -31.08 6.68
CA SER A 537 -16.96 -30.71 6.24
C SER A 537 -16.10 -29.80 7.14
N LEU A 538 -15.58 -30.37 8.23
CA LEU A 538 -14.32 -29.93 8.88
C LEU A 538 -13.05 -30.57 8.24
N ARG A 539 -13.17 -31.20 7.05
CA ARG A 539 -12.13 -32.05 6.47
C ARG A 539 -10.94 -31.29 5.90
N ALA A 540 -11.17 -30.30 5.04
CA ALA A 540 -10.10 -29.48 4.47
C ALA A 540 -9.19 -28.81 5.54
N PRO A 541 -9.72 -28.14 6.59
CA PRO A 541 -8.86 -27.59 7.65
C PRO A 541 -8.16 -28.68 8.46
N ALA A 542 -8.80 -29.80 8.77
CA ALA A 542 -8.15 -30.91 9.48
C ALA A 542 -7.03 -31.59 8.66
N LEU A 543 -7.17 -31.65 7.33
CA LEU A 543 -6.09 -32.10 6.44
C LEU A 543 -4.94 -31.09 6.41
N ALA A 544 -5.23 -29.79 6.38
CA ALA A 544 -4.19 -28.75 6.37
C ALA A 544 -3.43 -28.66 7.71
N THR A 545 -4.08 -28.83 8.87
CA THR A 545 -3.38 -28.89 10.17
C THR A 545 -2.53 -30.15 10.32
N ALA A 546 -3.01 -31.30 9.85
CA ALA A 546 -2.21 -32.53 9.80
C ALA A 546 -1.00 -32.41 8.86
N ALA A 547 -1.16 -31.71 7.72
CA ALA A 547 -0.08 -31.43 6.78
C ALA A 547 1.00 -30.52 7.42
N LEU A 548 0.58 -29.46 8.13
CA LEU A 548 1.50 -28.57 8.83
C LEU A 548 2.27 -29.29 9.94
N ALA A 549 1.62 -30.15 10.72
CA ALA A 549 2.28 -30.93 11.77
C ALA A 549 3.39 -31.85 11.22
N LEU A 550 3.15 -32.49 10.06
CA LEU A 550 4.17 -33.27 9.36
C LEU A 550 5.32 -32.41 8.82
N ALA A 551 5.02 -31.22 8.29
CA ALA A 551 6.04 -30.29 7.80
C ALA A 551 6.94 -29.74 8.92
N VAL A 552 6.36 -29.37 10.07
CA VAL A 552 7.11 -28.94 11.27
C VAL A 552 7.99 -30.09 11.79
N THR A 553 7.44 -31.32 11.83
CA THR A 553 8.21 -32.51 12.22
C THR A 553 9.42 -32.72 11.29
N ALA A 554 9.23 -32.54 9.97
CA ALA A 554 10.31 -32.66 9.00
C ALA A 554 11.43 -31.64 9.24
N VAL A 555 11.09 -30.36 9.49
CA VAL A 555 12.06 -29.30 9.78
C VAL A 555 12.85 -29.59 11.05
N VAL A 556 12.19 -30.02 12.12
CA VAL A 556 12.86 -30.42 13.38
C VAL A 556 13.85 -31.57 13.14
N MET A 557 13.46 -32.58 12.35
CA MET A 557 14.34 -33.70 12.04
C MET A 557 15.50 -33.32 11.11
N VAL A 558 15.35 -32.34 10.21
CA VAL A 558 16.48 -31.76 9.45
C VAL A 558 17.48 -31.06 10.38
N VAL A 559 17.01 -30.30 11.38
CA VAL A 559 17.89 -29.63 12.36
C VAL A 559 18.66 -30.65 13.21
N ILE A 560 17.99 -31.71 13.69
CA ILE A 560 18.64 -32.80 14.43
C ILE A 560 19.65 -33.55 13.54
N THR A 561 19.32 -33.82 12.27
CA THR A 561 20.27 -34.39 11.30
C THR A 561 21.49 -33.51 11.10
N ALA A 562 21.33 -32.18 11.05
CA ALA A 562 22.44 -31.25 10.90
C ALA A 562 23.34 -31.22 12.16
N GLN A 563 22.76 -31.23 13.36
CA GLN A 563 23.52 -31.28 14.62
C GLN A 563 24.37 -32.57 14.72
N LEU A 564 23.76 -33.73 14.51
CA LEU A 564 24.46 -35.02 14.54
C LEU A 564 25.49 -35.16 13.39
N ALA A 565 25.30 -34.45 12.28
CA ALA A 565 26.28 -34.38 11.20
C ALA A 565 27.50 -33.51 11.55
N VAL A 566 27.34 -32.45 12.36
CA VAL A 566 28.46 -31.67 12.92
C VAL A 566 29.25 -32.53 13.91
N GLU A 567 28.58 -33.18 14.87
CA GLU A 567 29.22 -34.13 15.80
C GLU A 567 30.02 -35.22 15.08
N ALA A 568 29.48 -35.74 13.97
CA ALA A 568 30.17 -36.73 13.13
C ALA A 568 31.37 -36.17 12.34
N VAL A 569 31.40 -34.87 12.05
CA VAL A 569 32.57 -34.20 11.44
C VAL A 569 33.65 -33.95 12.50
N ASP A 570 33.27 -33.45 13.67
CA ASP A 570 34.22 -33.18 14.76
C ASP A 570 34.88 -34.48 15.26
N GLY A 571 34.11 -35.56 15.45
CA GLY A 571 34.65 -36.89 15.76
C GLY A 571 35.61 -37.45 14.70
N ARG A 572 35.50 -37.01 13.44
CA ARG A 572 36.47 -37.34 12.39
C ARG A 572 37.73 -36.49 12.47
N LEU A 573 37.64 -35.21 12.86
CA LEU A 573 38.81 -34.34 13.08
C LEU A 573 39.68 -34.87 14.22
N ASP A 574 39.06 -35.37 15.29
CA ASP A 574 39.74 -36.03 16.43
C ASP A 574 40.29 -37.43 16.10
N SER A 575 39.87 -38.05 14.99
CA SER A 575 40.31 -39.41 14.60
C SER A 575 40.43 -39.58 13.08
N PRO A 576 41.39 -38.87 12.43
CA PRO A 576 41.45 -38.70 10.97
C PRO A 576 41.72 -39.98 10.17
N GLY A 577 42.08 -41.10 10.82
CA GLY A 577 42.24 -42.41 10.18
C GLY A 577 40.92 -43.17 9.90
N THR A 578 39.76 -42.57 10.17
CA THR A 578 38.45 -43.21 10.01
C THR A 578 37.55 -42.50 8.99
N GLU A 579 36.68 -43.28 8.34
CA GLU A 579 35.69 -42.75 7.40
C GLU A 579 34.65 -41.88 8.12
N LEU A 580 34.26 -40.76 7.49
CA LEU A 580 33.14 -39.92 7.98
C LEU A 580 31.83 -40.72 8.15
N ARG A 581 31.63 -41.73 7.30
CA ARG A 581 30.50 -42.67 7.37
C ARG A 581 30.45 -43.44 8.69
N HIS A 582 31.59 -43.78 9.30
CA HIS A 582 31.61 -44.51 10.57
C HIS A 582 31.12 -43.61 11.72
N HIS A 583 31.58 -42.36 11.76
CA HIS A 583 31.11 -41.35 12.72
C HIS A 583 29.63 -40.98 12.49
N ALA A 584 29.20 -40.79 11.25
CA ALA A 584 27.79 -40.51 10.93
C ALA A 584 26.85 -41.69 11.25
N GLN A 585 27.36 -42.93 11.27
CA GLN A 585 26.64 -44.10 11.76
C GLN A 585 26.64 -44.18 13.28
N ALA A 586 27.75 -43.89 13.95
CA ALA A 586 27.85 -43.85 15.42
C ALA A 586 26.97 -42.75 16.03
N ALA A 587 26.93 -41.57 15.43
CA ALA A 587 26.04 -40.45 15.78
C ALA A 587 24.57 -40.66 15.32
N GLY A 588 24.24 -41.78 14.68
CA GLY A 588 22.85 -42.15 14.35
C GLY A 588 22.15 -41.30 13.28
N VAL A 589 22.88 -40.47 12.52
CA VAL A 589 22.39 -39.45 11.56
C VAL A 589 21.31 -39.98 10.59
N ILE A 590 21.38 -41.26 10.23
CA ILE A 590 20.47 -41.93 9.29
C ILE A 590 19.00 -41.90 9.75
N ALA A 591 18.73 -42.08 11.05
CA ALA A 591 17.37 -42.20 11.57
C ALA A 591 16.55 -40.89 11.46
N PRO A 592 17.05 -39.72 11.90
CA PRO A 592 16.34 -38.45 11.69
C PRO A 592 16.31 -38.07 10.20
N LEU A 593 17.36 -38.37 9.41
CA LEU A 593 17.39 -38.09 7.97
C LEU A 593 16.30 -38.83 7.20
N ALA A 594 16.13 -40.14 7.46
CA ALA A 594 15.05 -40.93 6.87
C ALA A 594 13.66 -40.43 7.32
N THR A 595 13.54 -40.02 8.58
CA THR A 595 12.28 -39.48 9.13
C THR A 595 11.93 -38.13 8.49
N ALA A 596 12.90 -37.23 8.29
CA ALA A 596 12.73 -35.95 7.62
C ALA A 596 12.23 -36.12 6.17
N LEU A 597 12.87 -37.02 5.40
CA LEU A 597 12.44 -37.35 4.03
C LEU A 597 11.00 -37.87 3.99
N LEU A 598 10.67 -38.83 4.86
CA LEU A 598 9.33 -39.44 4.90
C LEU A 598 8.25 -38.44 5.35
N THR A 599 8.52 -37.63 6.38
CA THR A 599 7.55 -36.64 6.89
C THR A 599 7.35 -35.46 5.95
N ALA A 600 8.42 -34.95 5.30
CA ALA A 600 8.30 -33.89 4.30
C ALA A 600 7.49 -34.35 3.07
N ALA A 601 7.78 -35.54 2.55
CA ALA A 601 7.00 -36.12 1.45
C ALA A 601 5.54 -36.40 1.86
N ALA A 602 5.32 -36.94 3.07
CA ALA A 602 3.99 -37.21 3.60
C ALA A 602 3.17 -35.94 3.88
N ALA A 603 3.79 -34.78 4.16
CA ALA A 603 3.10 -33.50 4.37
C ALA A 603 2.44 -32.96 3.09
N LEU A 604 3.03 -33.21 1.91
CA LEU A 604 2.55 -32.68 0.63
C LEU A 604 1.22 -33.33 0.18
N VAL A 605 0.99 -34.59 0.55
CA VAL A 605 -0.23 -35.35 0.19
C VAL A 605 -1.51 -34.77 0.81
N PRO A 606 -1.65 -34.60 2.15
CA PRO A 606 -2.82 -33.98 2.75
C PRO A 606 -2.95 -32.50 2.38
N ALA A 607 -1.87 -31.77 2.14
CA ALA A 607 -1.93 -30.39 1.61
C ALA A 607 -2.55 -30.34 0.20
N ALA A 608 -2.19 -31.28 -0.69
CA ALA A 608 -2.81 -31.41 -2.00
C ALA A 608 -4.29 -31.82 -1.91
N LEU A 609 -4.64 -32.76 -1.03
CA LEU A 609 -6.02 -33.19 -0.79
C LEU A 609 -6.89 -32.07 -0.20
N ALA A 610 -6.35 -31.26 0.72
CA ALA A 610 -7.04 -30.08 1.25
C ALA A 610 -7.31 -29.04 0.15
N ARG A 611 -6.33 -28.74 -0.70
CA ARG A 611 -6.51 -27.86 -1.87
C ARG A 611 -7.56 -28.41 -2.83
N HIS A 612 -7.58 -29.72 -3.05
CA HIS A 612 -8.56 -30.37 -3.92
C HIS A 612 -9.99 -30.34 -3.34
N GLU A 613 -10.19 -30.57 -2.04
CA GLU A 613 -11.52 -30.42 -1.42
C GLU A 613 -12.02 -28.96 -1.47
N LEU A 614 -11.12 -27.98 -1.27
CA LEU A 614 -11.44 -26.55 -1.42
C LEU A 614 -11.92 -26.23 -2.85
N SER A 615 -11.19 -26.65 -3.89
CA SER A 615 -11.58 -26.40 -5.29
C SER A 615 -12.84 -27.16 -5.70
N ALA A 616 -13.07 -28.37 -5.18
CA ALA A 616 -14.18 -29.22 -5.60
C ALA A 616 -15.52 -28.90 -4.90
N ARG A 617 -15.51 -28.15 -3.79
CA ARG A 617 -16.71 -27.89 -2.96
C ARG A 617 -16.76 -26.47 -2.36
N PRO A 618 -16.73 -25.40 -3.17
CA PRO A 618 -16.67 -24.01 -2.67
C PRO A 618 -17.82 -23.66 -1.71
N GLY A 619 -19.05 -24.10 -2.00
CA GLY A 619 -20.25 -23.83 -1.18
C GLY A 619 -20.36 -24.63 0.13
N ARG A 620 -19.26 -24.99 0.79
CA ARG A 620 -19.26 -25.76 2.05
C ARG A 620 -18.29 -25.31 3.14
N CYS A 621 -17.41 -24.34 2.87
CA CYS A 621 -16.57 -23.70 3.89
C CYS A 621 -17.00 -22.24 4.05
N THR A 622 -16.89 -21.69 5.26
CA THR A 622 -17.03 -20.24 5.47
C THR A 622 -15.81 -19.51 4.87
N PRO A 623 -15.91 -18.22 4.51
CA PRO A 623 -14.77 -17.46 3.98
C PRO A 623 -13.54 -17.49 4.91
N ALA A 624 -13.77 -17.34 6.22
CA ALA A 624 -12.71 -17.45 7.23
C ALA A 624 -12.06 -18.85 7.25
N ALA A 625 -12.85 -19.93 7.17
CA ALA A 625 -12.32 -21.30 7.12
C ALA A 625 -11.55 -21.58 5.82
N LYS A 626 -11.97 -21.00 4.69
CA LYS A 626 -11.25 -21.06 3.42
C LYS A 626 -9.88 -20.38 3.56
N SER A 627 -9.85 -19.10 3.95
CA SER A 627 -8.61 -18.31 4.11
C SER A 627 -7.62 -18.97 5.07
N ALA A 628 -8.08 -19.44 6.25
CA ALA A 628 -7.25 -20.15 7.20
C ALA A 628 -6.67 -21.46 6.61
N THR A 629 -7.46 -22.22 5.84
CA THR A 629 -6.98 -23.46 5.20
C THR A 629 -5.97 -23.17 4.09
N GLU A 630 -6.17 -22.12 3.29
CA GLU A 630 -5.25 -21.70 2.22
C GLU A 630 -3.93 -21.18 2.80
N THR A 631 -3.99 -20.42 3.90
CA THR A 631 -2.81 -19.99 4.68
C THR A 631 -2.03 -21.19 5.22
N LEU A 632 -2.70 -22.15 5.85
CA LEU A 632 -2.06 -23.39 6.36
C LEU A 632 -1.39 -24.20 5.25
N ILE A 633 -2.01 -24.31 4.07
CA ILE A 633 -1.44 -24.98 2.89
C ILE A 633 -0.20 -24.22 2.39
N SER A 634 -0.21 -22.88 2.40
CA SER A 634 0.93 -22.05 2.00
C SER A 634 2.12 -22.27 2.93
N VAL A 635 1.92 -22.12 4.25
CA VAL A 635 2.96 -22.34 5.27
C VAL A 635 3.49 -23.77 5.23
N THR A 636 2.62 -24.77 5.05
CA THR A 636 3.04 -26.18 4.91
C THR A 636 3.99 -26.38 3.74
N LYS A 637 3.75 -25.76 2.58
CA LYS A 637 4.66 -25.84 1.43
C LYS A 637 5.98 -25.12 1.72
N GLY A 638 5.91 -23.93 2.31
CA GLY A 638 7.09 -23.12 2.68
C GLY A 638 8.03 -23.84 3.65
N LEU A 639 7.51 -24.74 4.48
CA LEU A 639 8.32 -25.59 5.37
C LEU A 639 8.72 -26.93 4.70
N ALA A 640 7.77 -27.65 4.11
CA ALA A 640 7.99 -29.01 3.61
C ALA A 640 8.90 -29.07 2.37
N ILE A 641 8.83 -28.09 1.46
CA ILE A 641 9.62 -28.12 0.23
C ILE A 641 11.11 -27.87 0.54
N PRO A 642 11.51 -26.82 1.30
CA PRO A 642 12.91 -26.66 1.72
C PRO A 642 13.41 -27.82 2.59
N ALA A 643 12.59 -28.34 3.51
CA ALA A 643 12.97 -29.51 4.32
C ALA A 643 13.26 -30.74 3.44
N LEU A 644 12.45 -31.00 2.41
CA LEU A 644 12.67 -32.10 1.47
C LEU A 644 13.93 -31.88 0.62
N VAL A 645 14.21 -30.65 0.18
CA VAL A 645 15.43 -30.32 -0.58
C VAL A 645 16.68 -30.48 0.29
N LEU A 646 16.68 -29.96 1.52
CA LEU A 646 17.81 -30.08 2.44
C LEU A 646 18.05 -31.56 2.84
N ALA A 647 16.99 -32.32 3.13
CA ALA A 647 17.11 -33.73 3.45
C ALA A 647 17.56 -34.58 2.24
N THR A 648 17.13 -34.26 1.02
CA THR A 648 17.62 -34.97 -0.18
C THR A 648 19.08 -34.62 -0.50
N LEU A 649 19.50 -33.37 -0.33
CA LEU A 649 20.92 -32.98 -0.44
C LEU A 649 21.80 -33.68 0.61
N ALA A 650 21.36 -33.75 1.87
CA ALA A 650 22.05 -34.48 2.92
C ALA A 650 22.14 -35.99 2.64
N ALA A 651 21.07 -36.59 2.11
CA ALA A 651 21.07 -38.00 1.69
C ALA A 651 21.99 -38.26 0.48
N VAL A 652 22.04 -37.34 -0.49
CA VAL A 652 23.00 -37.42 -1.61
C VAL A 652 24.44 -37.28 -1.12
N ALA A 653 24.74 -36.35 -0.22
CA ALA A 653 26.07 -36.21 0.38
C ALA A 653 26.50 -37.49 1.12
N TYR A 654 25.60 -38.09 1.91
CA TYR A 654 25.85 -39.37 2.58
C TYR A 654 26.03 -40.55 1.59
N LEU A 655 25.34 -40.54 0.45
CA LEU A 655 25.54 -41.54 -0.60
C LEU A 655 26.84 -41.33 -1.40
N VAL A 656 27.31 -40.09 -1.57
CA VAL A 656 28.61 -39.79 -2.18
C VAL A 656 29.75 -40.27 -1.29
N THR A 657 29.64 -40.17 0.05
CA THR A 657 30.62 -40.76 0.99
C THR A 657 30.55 -42.30 1.10
N ARG A 658 29.76 -42.96 0.24
CA ARG A 658 29.72 -44.42 0.04
C ARG A 658 30.38 -44.86 -1.28
N GLY A 659 30.76 -43.92 -2.15
CA GLY A 659 31.24 -44.17 -3.52
C GLY A 659 32.74 -43.97 -3.77
N PHE A 660 33.52 -43.68 -2.72
CA PHE A 660 34.97 -43.48 -2.73
C PHE A 660 35.62 -44.30 -1.61
#